data_AF-A0A6L8ET48-F1
#
_entry.id   AF-A0A6L8ET48-F1
#
_cell.length_a   1.000
_cell.length_b   1.000
_cell.length_c   1.000
_cell.angle_alpha   90.00
_cell.angle_beta   90.00
_cell.angle_gamma   90.00
#
_symmetry.space_group_name_H-M   'P 1'
#
loop_
_entity.id
_entity.type
_entity.pdbx_description
1 polymer ?
#
loop_
_entity_poly.entity_id
_entity_poly.type
_entity_poly.pdbx_seq_one_letter_code
_entity_poly.pdbx_strand_id
1 'polypeptide(L)'
;MEKIGHVQWSCMFVWIPMLLLVTPLFANTQQNTRRSIQATWVENPPVIDGDLTDTVWQDADIATDFFRAKEGEIHPAELDTEVRVLYDENTLYIGVRCEEPDMKSLRETLTRRDSPVWQNDCIEVMLDTYHDQRNCYIFAINTLGTQTDERVGNESTFDMSWDAKWEAKVKKHADHWTAEFAIPFREVRFNRSDTTWGVNFWRVRPINGQSHSWAETAFFSRVSEYGDLTGLNLESVKTERKLGVLPYGSYRALVDRPNDLDGGLDLMLPISTHLTSNVTLNPDFSQLESDPTQINISSDRELFLPERRPFFREGAELFELPLDLFYTRRVQEIDVGAKTTGRIGGSNFAVINTYGKMIDRYDGDKKKQVNLLAGRINHDIGERTVIGAMGIHKHQADRDVALLSLNGRFGLHRDLTAASQYAIDLIDGEMHWAYHIATEWIHEGWLGEVQLEEIQDGFRPNEMGLEEEAFRRARARLRYRYEFPASHPVESFWVDTRHFYQTNAQRLLRERLSESRFYIDIGRFNFFTSGGFGRLREVGQLFDTKFIRADIDYQAPWGQLSVLNRFGTRRDEFNRFTSFSGGVNLFGKFTIDLDLENFFWRAYRNTLIFRLRSNYQFTKKIGWRIYVERVDERMQDEVTYNLNSIFDYEFTPESHFFFVVVDSLPGDRAVFAKLAYLFEPSLPGFAQFN
;
A
#
# COMPACT_ATOMS: atom_id res chain seq x y z
N MET A 1 54.01 13.96 -7.97
CA MET A 1 54.62 12.91 -7.13
C MET A 1 54.45 13.33 -5.69
N GLU A 2 54.03 12.38 -4.85
CA GLU A 2 53.83 12.49 -3.38
C GLU A 2 52.60 13.27 -2.87
N LYS A 3 51.45 12.58 -2.89
CA LYS A 3 50.57 12.29 -1.72
C LYS A 3 49.16 11.92 -2.23
N ILE A 4 49.08 10.77 -2.91
CA ILE A 4 47.82 10.04 -3.07
C ILE A 4 47.75 9.14 -1.83
N GLY A 5 47.18 9.71 -0.76
CA GLY A 5 46.98 9.02 0.50
C GLY A 5 45.89 7.98 0.34
N HIS A 6 46.31 6.71 0.36
CA HIS A 6 45.55 5.50 0.67
C HIS A 6 44.05 5.70 0.96
N VAL A 7 43.24 5.69 -0.11
CA VAL A 7 41.83 5.30 -0.02
C VAL A 7 41.83 3.85 0.46
N GLN A 8 41.21 3.60 1.60
CA GLN A 8 41.07 2.28 2.22
C GLN A 8 40.23 1.36 1.32
N TRP A 9 40.88 0.66 0.40
CA TRP A 9 40.33 -0.47 -0.36
C TRP A 9 40.05 -1.72 0.50
N SER A 10 40.14 -1.61 1.83
CA SER A 10 39.95 -2.70 2.79
C SER A 10 38.51 -2.98 3.18
N CYS A 11 37.53 -2.16 2.76
CA CYS A 11 36.10 -2.42 3.02
C CYS A 11 35.42 -3.26 1.93
N MET A 12 35.99 -3.39 0.73
CA MET A 12 35.41 -4.20 -0.35
C MET A 12 35.60 -5.72 -0.17
N PHE A 13 36.54 -6.16 0.66
CA PHE A 13 36.85 -7.59 0.84
C PHE A 13 36.18 -8.26 2.04
N VAL A 14 35.37 -7.54 2.81
CA VAL A 14 34.57 -8.12 3.92
C VAL A 14 33.17 -8.55 3.48
N TRP A 15 32.77 -8.26 2.24
CA TRP A 15 31.44 -8.55 1.71
C TRP A 15 31.27 -9.97 1.12
N ILE A 16 32.29 -10.83 1.18
CA ILE A 16 32.28 -12.16 0.52
C ILE A 16 32.28 -13.38 1.48
N PRO A 17 32.57 -13.32 2.80
CA PRO A 17 32.39 -14.48 3.67
C PRO A 17 31.21 -14.40 4.65
N MET A 18 30.23 -13.50 4.45
CA MET A 18 28.94 -13.56 5.18
C MET A 18 27.81 -14.22 4.38
N LEU A 19 28.06 -14.51 3.09
CA LEU A 19 27.14 -15.24 2.21
C LEU A 19 27.19 -16.77 2.41
N LEU A 20 28.08 -17.29 3.27
CA LEU A 20 28.35 -18.73 3.43
C LEU A 20 27.94 -19.32 4.78
N LEU A 21 27.25 -18.57 5.65
CA LEU A 21 26.82 -19.06 6.98
C LEU A 21 25.32 -19.32 7.14
N VAL A 22 24.56 -19.30 6.05
CA VAL A 22 23.20 -19.86 6.01
C VAL A 22 23.15 -20.86 4.86
N THR A 23 23.72 -22.05 5.06
CA THR A 23 23.26 -23.22 4.32
C THR A 23 21.94 -23.65 4.96
N PRO A 24 20.76 -23.41 4.36
CA PRO A 24 19.58 -24.16 4.77
C PRO A 24 19.82 -25.61 4.38
N LEU A 25 20.08 -26.42 5.40
CA LEU A 25 20.23 -27.86 5.33
C LEU A 25 18.84 -28.51 5.19
N PHE A 26 18.05 -28.08 4.21
CA PHE A 26 16.74 -28.65 3.89
C PHE A 26 16.47 -28.52 2.39
N ALA A 27 17.22 -29.27 1.59
CA ALA A 27 16.80 -29.58 0.23
C ALA A 27 15.78 -30.71 0.29
N ASN A 28 14.52 -30.37 0.54
CA ASN A 28 13.41 -31.20 0.14
C ASN A 28 12.57 -30.37 -0.84
N THR A 29 12.93 -30.42 -2.12
CA THR A 29 12.10 -29.89 -3.21
C THR A 29 10.90 -30.81 -3.35
N GLN A 30 9.88 -30.59 -2.54
CA GLN A 30 8.56 -31.13 -2.84
C GLN A 30 8.06 -30.36 -4.07
N GLN A 31 7.94 -31.06 -5.21
CA GLN A 31 7.25 -30.53 -6.38
C GLN A 31 5.80 -30.30 -5.95
N ASN A 32 5.46 -29.06 -5.60
CA ASN A 32 4.06 -28.72 -5.40
C ASN A 32 3.45 -28.61 -6.79
N THR A 33 2.53 -29.51 -7.11
CA THR A 33 1.78 -29.43 -8.37
C THR A 33 0.88 -28.21 -8.29
N ARG A 34 1.16 -27.17 -9.09
CA ARG A 34 0.31 -25.97 -9.16
C ARG A 34 -1.10 -26.37 -9.54
N ARG A 35 -2.08 -25.83 -8.82
CA ARG A 35 -3.50 -25.96 -9.20
C ARG A 35 -3.71 -25.24 -10.53
N SER A 36 -4.64 -25.71 -11.34
CA SER A 36 -4.98 -25.06 -12.61
C SER A 36 -6.49 -25.00 -12.79
N ILE A 37 -6.94 -23.94 -13.47
CA ILE A 37 -8.32 -23.74 -13.93
C ILE A 37 -8.27 -23.24 -15.38
N GLN A 38 -9.20 -23.69 -16.21
CA GLN A 38 -9.32 -23.24 -17.58
C GLN A 38 -10.32 -22.07 -17.71
N ALA A 39 -9.89 -21.00 -18.37
CA ALA A 39 -10.79 -19.94 -18.82
C ALA A 39 -11.60 -20.42 -20.04
N THR A 40 -12.92 -20.27 -20.00
CA THR A 40 -13.80 -20.69 -21.09
C THR A 40 -14.19 -19.51 -21.97
N TRP A 41 -14.00 -19.63 -23.28
CA TRP A 41 -14.39 -18.59 -24.22
C TRP A 41 -15.92 -18.56 -24.44
N VAL A 42 -16.51 -17.37 -24.56
CA VAL A 42 -17.95 -17.18 -24.80
C VAL A 42 -18.24 -16.19 -25.93
N GLU A 43 -19.27 -16.49 -26.74
CA GLU A 43 -19.79 -15.57 -27.76
C GLU A 43 -20.67 -14.47 -27.19
N ASN A 44 -21.51 -14.84 -26.21
CA ASN A 44 -22.46 -13.94 -25.57
C ASN A 44 -22.03 -13.82 -24.10
N PRO A 45 -21.49 -12.66 -23.69
CA PRO A 45 -21.02 -12.48 -22.33
C PRO A 45 -22.17 -12.50 -21.32
N PRO A 46 -21.92 -12.87 -20.06
CA PRO A 46 -22.92 -12.81 -19.00
C PRO A 46 -23.32 -11.35 -18.69
N VAL A 47 -24.53 -11.18 -18.17
CA VAL A 47 -24.99 -9.88 -17.66
C VAL A 47 -24.46 -9.72 -16.24
N ILE A 48 -23.64 -8.69 -16.00
CA ILE A 48 -23.06 -8.45 -14.68
C ILE A 48 -24.13 -7.86 -13.76
N ASP A 49 -24.87 -8.72 -13.08
CA ASP A 49 -25.90 -8.37 -12.11
C ASP A 49 -25.67 -9.00 -10.72
N GLY A 50 -24.66 -9.86 -10.62
CA GLY A 50 -24.22 -10.56 -9.42
C GLY A 50 -24.86 -11.93 -9.28
N ASP A 51 -25.65 -12.41 -10.25
CA ASP A 51 -26.32 -13.73 -10.22
C ASP A 51 -25.71 -14.70 -11.24
N LEU A 52 -25.29 -15.89 -10.79
CA LEU A 52 -24.69 -16.90 -11.66
C LEU A 52 -25.73 -17.76 -12.42
N THR A 53 -26.89 -17.18 -12.75
CA THR A 53 -28.00 -17.89 -13.42
C THR A 53 -27.88 -17.95 -14.94
N ASP A 54 -27.05 -17.09 -15.53
CA ASP A 54 -26.77 -17.14 -16.96
C ASP A 54 -26.19 -18.50 -17.37
N THR A 55 -26.70 -19.08 -18.46
CA THR A 55 -26.34 -20.45 -18.86
C THR A 55 -24.86 -20.61 -19.18
N VAL A 56 -24.18 -19.53 -19.61
CA VAL A 56 -22.75 -19.54 -19.93
C VAL A 56 -21.86 -19.90 -18.73
N TRP A 57 -22.34 -19.70 -17.50
CA TRP A 57 -21.61 -20.13 -16.30
C TRP A 57 -21.63 -21.64 -16.08
N GLN A 58 -22.60 -22.37 -16.66
CA GLN A 58 -22.76 -23.81 -16.42
C GLN A 58 -21.73 -24.66 -17.17
N ASP A 59 -21.21 -24.15 -18.29
CA ASP A 59 -20.23 -24.84 -19.14
C ASP A 59 -18.78 -24.58 -18.71
N ALA A 60 -18.56 -23.73 -17.69
CA ALA A 60 -17.24 -23.35 -17.22
C ALA A 60 -16.66 -24.37 -16.23
N ASP A 61 -15.34 -24.56 -16.29
CA ASP A 61 -14.59 -25.22 -15.23
C ASP A 61 -14.77 -24.50 -13.88
N ILE A 62 -14.77 -25.28 -12.80
CA ILE A 62 -15.03 -24.78 -11.45
C ILE A 62 -13.79 -25.00 -10.58
N ALA A 63 -13.27 -23.92 -10.01
CA ALA A 63 -12.28 -23.95 -8.94
C ALA A 63 -12.98 -24.15 -7.59
N THR A 64 -12.69 -25.27 -6.93
CA THR A 64 -13.23 -25.68 -5.61
C THR A 64 -12.10 -25.94 -4.61
N ASP A 65 -12.41 -26.51 -3.45
CA ASP A 65 -11.45 -27.01 -2.45
C ASP A 65 -10.47 -25.93 -1.99
N PHE A 66 -11.01 -24.82 -1.50
CA PHE A 66 -10.21 -23.73 -0.96
C PHE A 66 -9.55 -24.17 0.36
N PHE A 67 -8.42 -23.55 0.67
CA PHE A 67 -7.66 -23.77 1.90
C PHE A 67 -7.73 -22.56 2.80
N ARG A 68 -7.56 -22.77 4.09
CA ARG A 68 -7.29 -21.71 5.05
C ARG A 68 -5.94 -21.08 4.76
N ALA A 69 -5.96 -19.81 4.41
CA ALA A 69 -4.79 -19.07 3.98
C ALA A 69 -4.06 -18.50 5.19
N LYS A 70 -3.28 -19.36 5.84
CA LYS A 70 -2.73 -19.13 7.18
C LYS A 70 -1.28 -19.60 7.27
N GLU A 71 -0.49 -18.94 8.11
CA GLU A 71 0.91 -19.29 8.35
C GLU A 71 0.97 -20.58 9.20
N GLY A 72 1.27 -21.72 8.59
CA GLY A 72 1.28 -23.00 9.31
C GLY A 72 0.82 -24.18 8.46
N GLU A 73 0.13 -25.14 9.09
CA GLU A 73 -0.48 -26.27 8.42
C GLU A 73 -1.60 -25.83 7.48
N ILE A 74 -1.63 -26.41 6.28
CA ILE A 74 -2.69 -26.19 5.30
C ILE A 74 -3.92 -26.98 5.76
N HIS A 75 -5.00 -26.28 6.06
CA HIS A 75 -6.29 -26.87 6.41
C HIS A 75 -7.32 -26.56 5.31
N PRO A 76 -8.20 -27.50 4.95
CA PRO A 76 -9.34 -27.18 4.09
C PRO A 76 -10.20 -26.06 4.68
N ALA A 77 -10.76 -25.23 3.81
CA ALA A 77 -11.82 -24.29 4.17
C ALA A 77 -13.08 -25.06 4.59
N GLU A 78 -13.83 -24.52 5.55
CA GLU A 78 -15.05 -25.17 6.07
C GLU A 78 -16.31 -24.82 5.29
N LEU A 79 -16.28 -23.71 4.57
CA LEU A 79 -17.38 -23.22 3.75
C LEU A 79 -16.94 -23.21 2.30
N ASP A 80 -17.77 -23.79 1.46
CA ASP A 80 -17.44 -23.95 0.05
C ASP A 80 -17.38 -22.60 -0.64
N THR A 81 -16.38 -22.47 -1.51
CA THR A 81 -16.22 -21.35 -2.42
C THR A 81 -15.97 -21.93 -3.80
N GLU A 82 -16.78 -21.52 -4.77
CA GLU A 82 -16.67 -21.94 -6.16
C GLU A 82 -16.31 -20.73 -7.01
N VAL A 83 -15.36 -20.89 -7.92
CA VAL A 83 -15.00 -19.85 -8.88
C VAL A 83 -15.03 -20.40 -10.30
N ARG A 84 -15.56 -19.61 -11.23
CA ARG A 84 -15.62 -19.89 -12.67
C ARG A 84 -14.99 -18.74 -13.41
N VAL A 85 -14.30 -19.03 -14.51
CA VAL A 85 -13.63 -18.02 -15.33
C VAL A 85 -14.07 -18.14 -16.78
N LEU A 86 -14.63 -17.06 -17.32
CA LEU A 86 -15.00 -16.92 -18.72
C LEU A 86 -14.22 -15.78 -19.35
N TYR A 87 -14.15 -15.72 -20.68
CA TYR A 87 -13.65 -14.54 -21.38
C TYR A 87 -14.27 -14.40 -22.78
N ASP A 88 -14.30 -13.18 -23.28
CA ASP A 88 -14.61 -12.87 -24.68
C ASP A 88 -13.45 -12.10 -25.34
N GLU A 89 -13.70 -11.49 -26.49
CA GLU A 89 -12.70 -10.67 -27.18
C GLU A 89 -12.28 -9.38 -26.43
N ASN A 90 -12.99 -8.95 -25.39
CA ASN A 90 -12.78 -7.67 -24.71
C ASN A 90 -12.52 -7.79 -23.19
N THR A 91 -13.04 -8.83 -22.55
CA THR A 91 -13.22 -8.89 -21.10
C THR A 91 -12.96 -10.29 -20.54
N LEU A 92 -12.31 -10.32 -19.37
CA LEU A 92 -12.24 -11.49 -18.50
C LEU A 92 -13.38 -11.41 -17.48
N TYR A 93 -14.16 -12.47 -17.37
CA TYR A 93 -15.29 -12.58 -16.44
C TYR A 93 -15.01 -13.61 -15.36
N ILE A 94 -15.34 -13.27 -14.11
CA ILE A 94 -15.14 -14.17 -12.98
C ILE A 94 -16.43 -14.24 -12.18
N GLY A 95 -16.97 -15.46 -12.06
CA GLY A 95 -18.17 -15.75 -11.30
C GLY A 95 -17.79 -16.50 -10.03
N VAL A 96 -18.23 -15.99 -8.88
CA VAL A 96 -17.88 -16.54 -7.57
C VAL A 96 -19.14 -16.85 -6.79
N ARG A 97 -19.21 -18.05 -6.19
CA ARG A 97 -20.23 -18.42 -5.22
C ARG A 97 -19.56 -18.71 -3.88
N CYS A 98 -19.99 -18.00 -2.83
CA CYS A 98 -19.48 -18.14 -1.47
C CYS A 98 -20.60 -18.66 -0.56
N GLU A 99 -20.50 -19.90 -0.09
CA GLU A 99 -21.43 -20.43 0.91
C GLU A 99 -21.31 -19.65 2.21
N GLU A 100 -22.42 -19.22 2.78
CA GLU A 100 -22.46 -18.52 4.06
C GLU A 100 -23.79 -18.82 4.78
N PRO A 101 -23.82 -19.86 5.64
CA PRO A 101 -25.05 -20.28 6.32
C PRO A 101 -25.64 -19.21 7.26
N ASP A 102 -24.80 -18.34 7.83
CA ASP A 102 -25.24 -17.20 8.65
C ASP A 102 -25.00 -15.87 7.94
N MET A 103 -25.87 -15.55 6.98
CA MET A 103 -25.82 -14.28 6.23
C MET A 103 -25.95 -13.02 7.10
N LYS A 104 -26.40 -13.13 8.36
CA LYS A 104 -26.47 -11.98 9.30
C LYS A 104 -25.13 -11.69 9.96
N SER A 105 -24.17 -12.60 9.79
CA SER A 105 -22.84 -12.52 10.34
C SER A 105 -21.89 -11.68 9.49
N LEU A 106 -22.25 -11.44 8.23
CA LEU A 106 -21.49 -10.65 7.26
C LEU A 106 -21.16 -9.26 7.80
N ARG A 107 -19.89 -8.90 7.76
CA ARG A 107 -19.41 -7.58 8.14
C ARG A 107 -19.49 -6.63 6.95
N GLU A 108 -20.29 -5.59 7.10
CA GLU A 108 -20.69 -4.71 6.01
C GLU A 108 -20.54 -3.24 6.41
N THR A 109 -19.31 -2.76 6.58
CA THR A 109 -19.01 -1.42 7.08
C THR A 109 -18.36 -0.51 6.04
N LEU A 110 -17.86 -1.04 4.94
CA LEU A 110 -17.10 -0.30 3.92
C LEU A 110 -17.92 -0.13 2.64
N THR A 111 -18.26 1.11 2.31
CA THR A 111 -19.14 1.46 1.17
C THR A 111 -18.49 2.25 0.06
N ARG A 112 -17.29 2.78 0.31
CA ARG A 112 -16.58 3.65 -0.61
C ARG A 112 -15.57 2.83 -1.40
N ARG A 113 -15.55 3.01 -2.72
CA ARG A 113 -14.54 2.42 -3.60
C ARG A 113 -13.12 2.75 -3.10
N ASP A 114 -12.21 1.81 -3.27
CA ASP A 114 -10.80 1.88 -2.83
C ASP A 114 -10.64 2.02 -1.30
N SER A 115 -11.65 1.60 -0.55
CA SER A 115 -11.51 1.33 0.89
C SER A 115 -10.80 -0.01 1.09
N PRO A 116 -10.19 -0.29 2.25
CA PRO A 116 -9.59 -1.59 2.55
C PRO A 116 -10.67 -2.68 2.76
N VAL A 117 -11.32 -3.12 1.67
CA VAL A 117 -12.52 -3.99 1.68
C VAL A 117 -12.30 -5.35 2.33
N TRP A 118 -11.05 -5.81 2.44
CA TRP A 118 -10.65 -7.01 3.20
C TRP A 118 -10.91 -6.90 4.71
N GLN A 119 -11.26 -5.72 5.22
CA GLN A 119 -11.78 -5.61 6.59
C GLN A 119 -13.26 -6.01 6.69
N ASN A 120 -13.91 -6.36 5.58
CA ASN A 120 -15.28 -6.85 5.46
C ASN A 120 -15.28 -8.24 4.82
N ASP A 121 -16.44 -8.90 4.80
CA ASP A 121 -16.59 -10.10 3.99
C ASP A 121 -16.44 -9.74 2.51
N CYS A 122 -15.42 -10.30 1.88
CA CYS A 122 -15.09 -9.99 0.48
C CYS A 122 -14.47 -11.19 -0.25
N ILE A 123 -14.43 -11.08 -1.56
CA ILE A 123 -13.65 -11.94 -2.45
C ILE A 123 -12.67 -11.07 -3.23
N GLU A 124 -11.43 -11.53 -3.29
CA GLU A 124 -10.33 -10.94 -4.03
C GLU A 124 -9.89 -11.89 -5.14
N VAL A 125 -9.65 -11.34 -6.32
CA VAL A 125 -9.10 -12.03 -7.48
C VAL A 125 -7.71 -11.46 -7.72
N MET A 126 -6.70 -12.32 -7.73
CA MET A 126 -5.33 -11.94 -8.01
C MET A 126 -4.87 -12.50 -9.35
N LEU A 127 -4.35 -11.65 -10.23
CA LEU A 127 -3.96 -11.99 -11.60
C LEU A 127 -2.48 -11.64 -11.86
N ASP A 128 -1.64 -12.67 -12.00
CA ASP A 128 -0.28 -12.58 -12.55
C ASP A 128 -0.34 -12.74 -14.07
N THR A 129 -0.56 -11.62 -14.73
CA THR A 129 -0.83 -11.51 -16.17
C THR A 129 0.39 -11.67 -17.08
N TYR A 130 1.59 -11.80 -16.50
CA TYR A 130 2.83 -12.13 -17.22
C TYR A 130 3.39 -13.50 -16.82
N HIS A 131 2.69 -14.21 -15.93
CA HIS A 131 3.15 -15.47 -15.32
C HIS A 131 4.57 -15.37 -14.76
N ASP A 132 4.94 -14.19 -14.25
CA ASP A 132 6.29 -13.90 -13.78
C ASP A 132 6.53 -14.26 -12.32
N GLN A 133 5.47 -14.73 -11.63
CA GLN A 133 5.48 -15.27 -10.28
C GLN A 133 5.85 -14.26 -9.20
N ARG A 134 5.67 -12.96 -9.49
CA ARG A 134 6.14 -11.86 -8.63
C ARG A 134 5.20 -10.68 -8.56
N ASN A 135 4.54 -10.38 -9.66
CA ASN A 135 3.68 -9.21 -9.79
C ASN A 135 2.25 -9.67 -10.05
N CYS A 136 1.27 -9.03 -9.41
CA CYS A 136 -0.13 -9.30 -9.71
C CYS A 136 -0.99 -8.05 -9.59
N TYR A 137 -2.13 -8.07 -10.26
CA TYR A 137 -3.24 -7.16 -10.00
C TYR A 137 -4.21 -7.83 -9.04
N ILE A 138 -4.75 -7.09 -8.08
CA ILE A 138 -5.78 -7.55 -7.16
C ILE A 138 -7.06 -6.76 -7.47
N PHE A 139 -8.16 -7.49 -7.66
CA PHE A 139 -9.51 -6.94 -7.80
C PHE A 139 -10.38 -7.51 -6.68
N ALA A 140 -10.91 -6.66 -5.81
CA ALA A 140 -11.65 -7.08 -4.63
C ALA A 140 -13.05 -6.46 -4.59
N ILE A 141 -14.03 -7.26 -4.17
CA ILE A 141 -15.40 -6.79 -3.92
C ILE A 141 -15.94 -7.34 -2.61
N ASN A 142 -16.50 -6.46 -1.77
CA ASN A 142 -17.20 -6.89 -0.56
C ASN A 142 -18.68 -7.18 -0.81
N THR A 143 -19.38 -7.73 0.19
CA THR A 143 -20.79 -8.12 0.07
C THR A 143 -21.78 -6.95 -0.13
N LEU A 144 -21.34 -5.69 0.03
CA LEU A 144 -22.09 -4.49 -0.34
C LEU A 144 -21.88 -4.06 -1.80
N GLY A 145 -21.00 -4.75 -2.52
CA GLY A 145 -20.60 -4.41 -3.87
C GLY A 145 -19.59 -3.25 -3.96
N THR A 146 -18.90 -2.95 -2.86
CA THR A 146 -17.80 -1.97 -2.83
C THR A 146 -16.57 -2.59 -3.45
N GLN A 147 -15.99 -1.91 -4.43
CA GLN A 147 -14.85 -2.35 -5.21
C GLN A 147 -13.55 -1.74 -4.66
N THR A 148 -12.46 -2.49 -4.73
CA THR A 148 -11.09 -2.01 -4.49
C THR A 148 -10.18 -2.71 -5.45
N ASP A 149 -9.19 -2.00 -5.97
CA ASP A 149 -8.13 -2.58 -6.78
C ASP A 149 -6.75 -2.14 -6.28
N GLU A 150 -5.77 -3.00 -6.54
CA GLU A 150 -4.41 -2.85 -6.05
C GLU A 150 -3.43 -3.54 -7.00
N ARG A 151 -2.19 -3.08 -7.00
CA ARG A 151 -1.09 -3.74 -7.70
C ARG A 151 -0.03 -4.20 -6.70
N VAL A 152 0.36 -5.47 -6.80
CA VAL A 152 1.45 -6.05 -6.02
C VAL A 152 2.71 -6.14 -6.89
N GLY A 153 3.83 -5.66 -6.37
CA GLY A 153 5.14 -5.73 -6.99
C GLY A 153 6.12 -6.59 -6.18
N ASN A 154 6.82 -7.52 -6.84
CA ASN A 154 7.89 -8.34 -6.25
C ASN A 154 7.51 -9.09 -4.94
N GLU A 155 6.24 -9.49 -4.80
CA GLU A 155 5.63 -10.09 -3.60
C GLU A 155 5.68 -9.23 -2.31
N SER A 156 6.13 -7.97 -2.37
CA SER A 156 6.43 -7.15 -1.18
C SER A 156 5.97 -5.70 -1.23
N THR A 157 5.69 -5.19 -2.43
CA THR A 157 5.31 -3.81 -2.68
C THR A 157 3.83 -3.77 -3.00
N PHE A 158 3.08 -2.86 -2.38
CA PHE A 158 1.61 -2.85 -2.37
C PHE A 158 1.13 -1.46 -2.79
N ASP A 159 0.57 -1.33 -3.99
CA ASP A 159 0.09 -0.07 -4.55
C ASP A 159 -1.43 -0.07 -4.70
N MET A 160 -2.12 0.33 -3.63
CA MET A 160 -3.56 0.62 -3.64
C MET A 160 -3.90 1.95 -4.34
N SER A 161 -2.90 2.70 -4.80
CA SER A 161 -3.13 3.89 -5.60
C SER A 161 -3.31 3.52 -7.06
N TRP A 162 -3.16 2.28 -7.52
CA TRP A 162 -3.57 1.92 -8.88
C TRP A 162 -5.11 2.06 -9.05
N ASP A 163 -5.59 2.27 -10.28
CA ASP A 163 -7.02 2.45 -10.59
C ASP A 163 -7.37 1.79 -11.92
N ALA A 164 -8.30 0.83 -11.90
CA ALA A 164 -8.81 0.20 -13.12
C ALA A 164 -10.30 0.48 -13.37
N LYS A 165 -10.71 0.55 -14.65
CA LYS A 165 -12.12 0.67 -15.02
C LYS A 165 -12.76 -0.70 -15.23
N TRP A 166 -13.15 -1.34 -14.12
CA TRP A 166 -13.80 -2.65 -14.10
C TRP A 166 -15.17 -2.61 -13.41
N GLU A 167 -16.02 -3.58 -13.70
CA GLU A 167 -17.35 -3.71 -13.08
C GLU A 167 -17.43 -4.97 -12.24
N ALA A 168 -18.10 -4.87 -11.08
CA ALA A 168 -18.56 -6.04 -10.37
C ALA A 168 -19.84 -5.80 -9.58
N LYS A 169 -20.58 -6.89 -9.38
CA LYS A 169 -21.86 -6.92 -8.65
C LYS A 169 -21.88 -8.10 -7.70
N VAL A 170 -22.65 -7.94 -6.64
CA VAL A 170 -22.90 -8.98 -5.65
C VAL A 170 -24.40 -9.17 -5.49
N LYS A 171 -24.81 -10.43 -5.38
CA LYS A 171 -26.16 -10.81 -4.99
C LYS A 171 -26.13 -11.67 -3.74
N LYS A 172 -27.00 -11.37 -2.79
CA LYS A 172 -27.14 -12.14 -1.54
C LYS A 172 -28.34 -13.06 -1.66
N HIS A 173 -28.16 -14.30 -1.26
CA HIS A 173 -29.19 -15.33 -1.17
C HIS A 173 -29.42 -15.70 0.30
N ALA A 174 -30.16 -16.78 0.55
CA ALA A 174 -30.52 -17.18 1.93
C ALA A 174 -29.33 -17.77 2.71
N ASP A 175 -28.46 -18.50 2.02
CA ASP A 175 -27.39 -19.35 2.56
C ASP A 175 -26.05 -19.16 1.84
N HIS A 176 -25.97 -18.19 0.93
CA HIS A 176 -24.78 -17.86 0.18
C HIS A 176 -24.87 -16.44 -0.40
N TRP A 177 -23.77 -15.99 -0.96
CA TRP A 177 -23.74 -14.83 -1.83
C TRP A 177 -22.89 -15.12 -3.07
N THR A 178 -23.19 -14.43 -4.14
CA THR A 178 -22.50 -14.54 -5.42
C THR A 178 -21.91 -13.20 -5.82
N ALA A 179 -20.80 -13.25 -6.56
CA ALA A 179 -20.18 -12.09 -7.15
C ALA A 179 -19.86 -12.35 -8.62
N GLU A 180 -20.03 -11.32 -9.45
CA GLU A 180 -19.62 -11.34 -10.85
C GLU A 180 -18.68 -10.17 -11.10
N PHE A 181 -17.54 -10.45 -11.74
CA PHE A 181 -16.54 -9.48 -12.17
C PHE A 181 -16.51 -9.42 -13.70
N ALA A 182 -16.34 -8.22 -14.23
CA ALA A 182 -15.99 -7.95 -15.62
C ALA A 182 -14.74 -7.06 -15.63
N ILE A 183 -13.60 -7.66 -15.97
CA ILE A 183 -12.28 -7.02 -16.00
C ILE A 183 -11.88 -6.90 -17.48
N PRO A 184 -11.98 -5.71 -18.10
CA PRO A 184 -11.61 -5.54 -19.50
C PRO A 184 -10.10 -5.79 -19.69
N PHE A 185 -9.72 -6.54 -20.72
CA PHE A 185 -8.31 -6.82 -21.03
C PHE A 185 -7.51 -5.53 -21.22
N ARG A 186 -8.15 -4.48 -21.72
CA ARG A 186 -7.52 -3.17 -21.85
C ARG A 186 -7.08 -2.57 -20.51
N GLU A 187 -7.65 -2.92 -19.35
CA GLU A 187 -7.29 -2.31 -18.06
C GLU A 187 -5.99 -2.88 -17.47
N VAL A 188 -5.58 -4.08 -17.91
CA VAL A 188 -4.36 -4.75 -17.43
C VAL A 188 -3.29 -4.81 -18.52
N ARG A 189 -2.02 -4.84 -18.11
CA ARG A 189 -0.89 -5.10 -19.02
C ARG A 189 -0.54 -6.57 -18.99
N PHE A 190 -0.30 -7.19 -20.15
CA PHE A 190 0.04 -8.61 -20.28
C PHE A 190 0.77 -8.87 -21.60
N ASN A 191 1.45 -10.01 -21.70
CA ASN A 191 2.07 -10.45 -22.94
C ASN A 191 1.09 -11.23 -23.81
N ARG A 192 0.90 -10.78 -25.06
CA ARG A 192 -0.05 -11.36 -26.01
C ARG A 192 0.32 -12.78 -26.46
N SER A 193 1.61 -13.14 -26.39
CA SER A 193 2.06 -14.49 -26.74
C SER A 193 1.88 -15.50 -25.62
N ASP A 194 1.50 -15.07 -24.42
CA ASP A 194 1.30 -15.97 -23.30
C ASP A 194 -0.03 -16.72 -23.47
N THR A 195 -0.05 -17.97 -23.01
CA THR A 195 -1.24 -18.84 -23.01
C THR A 195 -1.76 -19.12 -21.61
N THR A 196 -1.03 -18.67 -20.60
CA THR A 196 -1.24 -18.96 -19.19
C THR A 196 -0.97 -17.72 -18.35
N TRP A 197 -1.85 -17.41 -17.42
CA TRP A 197 -1.64 -16.44 -16.36
C TRP A 197 -1.53 -17.15 -15.02
N GLY A 198 -0.91 -16.51 -14.03
CA GLY A 198 -1.02 -16.96 -12.64
C GLY A 198 -2.31 -16.42 -12.03
N VAL A 199 -3.00 -17.21 -11.21
CA VAL A 199 -4.25 -16.79 -10.56
C VAL A 199 -4.33 -17.30 -9.13
N ASN A 200 -4.91 -16.48 -8.27
CA ASN A 200 -5.44 -16.91 -7.00
C ASN A 200 -6.78 -16.25 -6.71
N PHE A 201 -7.58 -16.91 -5.88
CA PHE A 201 -8.86 -16.41 -5.39
C PHE A 201 -8.83 -16.44 -3.88
N TRP A 202 -9.21 -15.34 -3.26
CA TRP A 202 -9.03 -15.16 -1.82
C TRP A 202 -10.31 -14.61 -1.19
N ARG A 203 -10.96 -15.43 -0.36
CA ARG A 203 -12.15 -15.05 0.38
C ARG A 203 -11.77 -14.62 1.79
N VAL A 204 -12.11 -13.40 2.17
CA VAL A 204 -11.91 -12.91 3.54
C VAL A 204 -13.20 -13.05 4.33
N ARG A 205 -13.12 -13.61 5.54
CA ARG A 205 -14.21 -13.74 6.51
C ARG A 205 -13.77 -13.17 7.86
N PRO A 206 -13.99 -11.87 8.11
CA PRO A 206 -13.48 -11.21 9.31
C PRO A 206 -14.05 -11.75 10.62
N ILE A 207 -15.26 -12.33 10.62
CA ILE A 207 -15.95 -12.71 11.86
C ILE A 207 -15.16 -13.68 12.76
N ASN A 208 -14.31 -14.51 12.15
CA ASN A 208 -13.44 -15.46 12.84
C ASN A 208 -11.97 -15.29 12.42
N GLY A 209 -11.63 -14.12 11.86
CA GLY A 209 -10.28 -13.82 11.37
C GLY A 209 -9.75 -14.79 10.30
N GLN A 210 -10.64 -15.47 9.55
CA GLN A 210 -10.23 -16.46 8.56
C GLN A 210 -10.19 -15.87 7.16
N SER A 211 -9.19 -16.32 6.39
CA SER A 211 -9.14 -16.14 4.95
C SER A 211 -9.03 -17.50 4.29
N HIS A 212 -9.68 -17.67 3.15
CA HIS A 212 -9.62 -18.88 2.34
C HIS A 212 -8.96 -18.55 1.00
N SER A 213 -7.95 -19.31 0.61
CA SER A 213 -7.19 -19.17 -0.64
C SER A 213 -7.41 -20.40 -1.51
N TRP A 214 -7.55 -20.21 -2.82
CA TRP A 214 -7.62 -21.33 -3.76
C TRP A 214 -6.25 -21.99 -3.95
N ALA A 215 -5.19 -21.18 -4.10
CA ALA A 215 -3.82 -21.65 -4.11
C ALA A 215 -3.33 -21.95 -2.68
N GLU A 216 -2.43 -22.92 -2.55
CA GLU A 216 -1.82 -23.32 -1.28
C GLU A 216 -0.75 -22.32 -0.84
N THR A 217 -1.19 -21.17 -0.35
CA THR A 217 -0.31 -20.12 0.15
C THR A 217 -0.80 -19.53 1.47
N ALA A 218 0.17 -19.16 2.32
CA ALA A 218 -0.07 -18.52 3.60
C ALA A 218 -0.29 -17.00 3.49
N PHE A 219 0.15 -16.37 2.40
CA PHE A 219 0.08 -14.93 2.21
C PHE A 219 -0.41 -14.58 0.81
N PHE A 220 -1.39 -13.69 0.74
CA PHE A 220 -1.97 -13.26 -0.53
C PHE A 220 -0.92 -12.68 -1.50
N SER A 221 0.16 -12.10 -0.98
CA SER A 221 1.24 -11.50 -1.79
C SER A 221 2.27 -12.48 -2.34
N ARG A 222 2.21 -13.78 -1.97
CA ARG A 222 3.11 -14.83 -2.49
C ARG A 222 2.69 -15.27 -3.89
N VAL A 223 2.86 -14.39 -4.86
CA VAL A 223 2.53 -14.60 -6.28
C VAL A 223 3.20 -15.87 -6.84
N SER A 224 4.39 -16.22 -6.35
CA SER A 224 5.11 -17.43 -6.79
C SER A 224 4.42 -18.76 -6.44
N GLU A 225 3.44 -18.73 -5.54
CA GLU A 225 2.66 -19.89 -5.12
C GLU A 225 1.26 -19.96 -5.77
N TYR A 226 0.93 -19.02 -6.65
CA TYR A 226 -0.36 -19.00 -7.34
C TYR A 226 -0.55 -20.23 -8.25
N GLY A 227 -1.81 -20.53 -8.58
CA GLY A 227 -2.15 -21.55 -9.58
C GLY A 227 -2.12 -20.97 -10.99
N ASP A 228 -2.40 -21.81 -11.98
CA ASP A 228 -2.34 -21.47 -13.41
C ASP A 228 -3.75 -21.31 -14.02
N LEU A 229 -4.04 -20.13 -14.56
CA LEU A 229 -5.19 -19.85 -15.42
C LEU A 229 -4.82 -20.13 -16.88
N THR A 230 -5.39 -21.18 -17.46
CA THR A 230 -5.08 -21.65 -18.83
C THR A 230 -6.23 -21.40 -19.80
N GLY A 231 -6.04 -21.66 -21.10
CA GLY A 231 -7.12 -21.59 -22.10
C GLY A 231 -7.38 -20.19 -22.68
N LEU A 232 -6.57 -19.20 -22.32
CA LEU A 232 -6.64 -17.84 -22.84
C LEU A 232 -6.03 -17.74 -24.25
N ASN A 233 -6.73 -17.07 -25.16
CA ASN A 233 -6.23 -16.70 -26.50
C ASN A 233 -5.96 -15.18 -26.58
N LEU A 234 -4.84 -14.75 -25.98
CA LEU A 234 -4.48 -13.34 -25.80
C LEU A 234 -4.02 -12.62 -27.07
N GLU A 235 -3.68 -13.36 -28.12
CA GLU A 235 -3.37 -12.76 -29.42
C GLU A 235 -4.60 -12.09 -30.05
N SER A 236 -5.79 -12.66 -29.79
CA SER A 236 -7.04 -12.26 -30.42
C SER A 236 -7.83 -11.18 -29.65
N VAL A 237 -7.47 -10.89 -28.39
CA VAL A 237 -8.21 -9.94 -27.57
C VAL A 237 -7.93 -8.48 -27.94
N LYS A 238 -8.96 -7.65 -27.82
CA LYS A 238 -8.93 -6.21 -28.10
C LYS A 238 -8.48 -5.46 -26.84
N THR A 239 -7.38 -4.72 -26.97
CA THR A 239 -6.79 -3.94 -25.86
C THR A 239 -6.58 -2.47 -26.24
N GLU A 240 -7.33 -1.98 -27.23
CA GLU A 240 -7.25 -0.58 -27.64
C GLU A 240 -7.61 0.33 -26.45
N ARG A 241 -6.59 1.03 -25.92
CA ARG A 241 -6.78 2.11 -24.97
C ARG A 241 -6.84 3.43 -25.74
N LYS A 242 -7.75 4.30 -25.33
CA LYS A 242 -7.87 5.65 -25.89
C LYS A 242 -6.89 6.59 -25.21
N LEU A 243 -6.53 7.66 -25.91
CA LEU A 243 -5.92 8.84 -25.30
C LEU A 243 -6.80 9.30 -24.14
N GLY A 244 -6.24 9.43 -22.94
CA GLY A 244 -6.89 10.10 -21.81
C GLY A 244 -6.48 11.57 -21.78
N VAL A 245 -7.45 12.46 -21.65
CA VAL A 245 -7.22 13.91 -21.48
C VAL A 245 -7.98 14.36 -20.25
N LEU A 246 -7.28 14.77 -19.20
CA LEU A 246 -7.84 15.10 -17.90
C LEU A 246 -7.52 16.57 -17.54
N PRO A 247 -8.29 17.55 -18.05
CA PRO A 247 -8.25 18.89 -17.52
C PRO A 247 -8.89 18.95 -16.14
N TYR A 248 -8.35 19.82 -15.30
CA TYR A 248 -8.99 20.19 -14.04
C TYR A 248 -8.95 21.70 -13.82
N GLY A 249 -9.89 22.16 -13.01
CA GLY A 249 -9.88 23.50 -12.44
C GLY A 249 -10.30 23.44 -10.98
N SER A 250 -9.64 24.24 -10.15
CA SER A 250 -9.95 24.37 -8.74
C SER A 250 -9.99 25.82 -8.29
N TYR A 251 -10.83 26.07 -7.29
CA TYR A 251 -10.99 27.39 -6.69
C TYR A 251 -11.03 27.24 -5.18
N ARG A 252 -10.18 28.02 -4.50
CA ARG A 252 -10.09 28.06 -3.05
C ARG A 252 -10.39 29.46 -2.55
N ALA A 253 -11.51 29.62 -1.87
CA ALA A 253 -11.83 30.83 -1.14
C ALA A 253 -11.21 30.74 0.26
N LEU A 254 -10.32 31.68 0.59
CA LEU A 254 -9.62 31.74 1.87
C LEU A 254 -10.09 32.95 2.67
N VAL A 255 -10.25 32.79 3.98
CA VAL A 255 -10.49 33.92 4.88
C VAL A 255 -9.16 34.62 5.15
N ASP A 256 -9.14 35.96 5.10
CA ASP A 256 -7.98 36.82 5.38
C ASP A 256 -6.74 36.60 4.46
N ARG A 257 -6.91 35.87 3.35
CA ARG A 257 -5.90 35.70 2.30
C ARG A 257 -6.55 35.86 0.91
N PRO A 258 -5.77 36.14 -0.15
CA PRO A 258 -6.29 36.10 -1.51
C PRO A 258 -6.84 34.72 -1.85
N ASN A 259 -7.93 34.68 -2.61
CA ASN A 259 -8.46 33.43 -3.15
C ASN A 259 -7.45 32.84 -4.14
N ASP A 260 -7.44 31.51 -4.22
CA ASP A 260 -6.60 30.75 -5.14
C ASP A 260 -7.44 30.20 -6.29
N LEU A 261 -6.90 30.30 -7.50
CA LEU A 261 -7.49 29.74 -8.70
C LEU A 261 -6.38 28.97 -9.41
N ASP A 262 -6.59 27.68 -9.56
CA ASP A 262 -5.62 26.77 -10.15
C ASP A 262 -6.26 25.93 -11.24
N GLY A 263 -5.45 25.45 -12.17
CA GLY A 263 -5.91 24.60 -13.25
C GLY A 263 -4.76 23.97 -14.01
N GLY A 264 -5.05 22.82 -14.59
CA GLY A 264 -4.03 22.02 -15.24
C GLY A 264 -4.60 20.99 -16.18
N LEU A 265 -3.71 20.22 -16.77
CA LEU A 265 -4.01 19.24 -17.80
C LEU A 265 -3.07 18.06 -17.71
N ASP A 266 -3.65 16.87 -17.51
CA ASP A 266 -2.95 15.60 -17.63
C ASP A 266 -3.34 14.89 -18.93
N LEU A 267 -2.35 14.27 -19.58
CA LEU A 267 -2.50 13.45 -20.78
C LEU A 267 -1.99 12.05 -20.49
N MET A 268 -2.82 11.04 -20.76
CA MET A 268 -2.47 9.62 -20.60
C MET A 268 -2.35 9.01 -22.00
N LEU A 269 -1.14 8.64 -22.37
CA LEU A 269 -0.76 8.13 -23.70
C LEU A 269 -0.46 6.64 -23.60
N PRO A 270 -1.44 5.75 -23.86
CA PRO A 270 -1.19 4.31 -23.94
C PRO A 270 -0.52 3.98 -25.28
N ILE A 271 0.79 3.78 -25.27
CA ILE A 271 1.59 3.53 -26.49
C ILE A 271 1.42 2.07 -26.96
N SER A 272 1.40 1.12 -26.03
CA SER A 272 1.12 -0.31 -26.29
C SER A 272 0.54 -0.99 -25.05
N THR A 273 0.27 -2.29 -25.11
CA THR A 273 -0.13 -3.10 -23.93
C THR A 273 0.94 -3.14 -22.84
N HIS A 274 2.18 -2.78 -23.17
CA HIS A 274 3.33 -2.84 -22.27
C HIS A 274 3.92 -1.48 -21.90
N LEU A 275 3.47 -0.39 -22.54
CA LEU A 275 4.09 0.93 -22.44
C LEU A 275 3.06 2.05 -22.34
N THR A 276 3.21 2.92 -21.35
CA THR A 276 2.35 4.09 -21.15
C THR A 276 3.20 5.32 -20.82
N SER A 277 2.83 6.46 -21.39
CA SER A 277 3.43 7.75 -21.07
C SER A 277 2.36 8.71 -20.55
N ASN A 278 2.63 9.34 -19.42
CA ASN A 278 1.81 10.42 -18.85
C ASN A 278 2.53 11.75 -19.02
N VAL A 279 1.83 12.78 -19.47
CA VAL A 279 2.35 14.14 -19.58
C VAL A 279 1.44 15.05 -18.77
N THR A 280 2.01 15.94 -17.97
CA THR A 280 1.26 16.87 -17.14
C THR A 280 1.70 18.30 -17.42
N LEU A 281 0.73 19.21 -17.42
CA LEU A 281 0.92 20.65 -17.31
C LEU A 281 0.20 21.09 -16.05
N ASN A 282 0.97 21.44 -15.01
CA ASN A 282 0.45 21.75 -13.69
C ASN A 282 -0.47 20.64 -13.14
N PRO A 283 0.07 19.50 -12.64
CA PRO A 283 -0.75 18.40 -12.15
C PRO A 283 -1.53 18.80 -10.90
N ASP A 284 -2.63 18.12 -10.65
CA ASP A 284 -3.55 18.47 -9.59
C ASP A 284 -3.03 18.17 -8.18
N PHE A 285 -2.63 19.21 -7.43
CA PHE A 285 -2.15 19.08 -6.05
C PHE A 285 -3.26 19.04 -4.99
N SER A 286 -4.50 19.35 -5.36
CA SER A 286 -5.55 19.64 -4.40
C SER A 286 -6.00 18.40 -3.60
N GLN A 287 -5.74 17.20 -4.12
CA GLN A 287 -6.06 15.95 -3.43
C GLN A 287 -5.24 15.78 -2.14
N LEU A 288 -4.06 16.40 -2.06
CA LEU A 288 -3.20 16.43 -0.88
C LEU A 288 -3.83 17.22 0.28
N GLU A 289 -4.66 18.22 -0.03
CA GLU A 289 -5.26 19.12 0.98
C GLU A 289 -6.39 18.45 1.79
N SER A 290 -6.89 17.30 1.31
CA SER A 290 -7.93 16.53 1.98
C SER A 290 -7.40 15.46 2.94
N ASP A 291 -6.07 15.33 3.03
CA ASP A 291 -5.46 14.36 3.94
C ASP A 291 -5.74 14.77 5.39
N PRO A 292 -6.07 13.81 6.27
CA PRO A 292 -6.30 14.11 7.67
C PRO A 292 -5.01 14.70 8.27
N THR A 293 -5.15 15.78 9.03
CA THR A 293 -4.05 16.34 9.82
C THR A 293 -3.56 15.28 10.79
N GLN A 294 -2.44 14.63 10.46
CA GLN A 294 -1.82 13.66 11.35
C GLN A 294 -0.90 14.42 12.31
N ILE A 295 -1.19 14.34 13.61
CA ILE A 295 -0.31 14.89 14.64
C ILE A 295 0.91 13.98 14.73
N ASN A 296 2.05 14.49 14.27
CA ASN A 296 3.31 13.78 14.40
C ASN A 296 3.90 13.99 15.80
N ILE A 297 3.62 13.06 16.70
CA ILE A 297 4.10 13.10 18.09
C ILE A 297 5.63 12.84 18.14
N SER A 298 6.17 12.13 17.16
CA SER A 298 7.61 11.96 16.92
C SER A 298 8.12 13.09 16.01
N SER A 299 8.33 14.28 16.61
CA SER A 299 8.85 15.49 15.92
C SER A 299 10.18 15.31 15.15
N ASP A 300 10.80 14.14 15.17
CA ASP A 300 12.09 13.83 14.57
C ASP A 300 12.03 13.06 13.24
N ARG A 301 10.84 12.71 12.72
CA ARG A 301 10.70 12.02 11.42
C ARG A 301 9.55 12.57 10.62
N GLU A 302 9.73 12.81 9.33
CA GLU A 302 8.67 13.26 8.42
C GLU A 302 7.58 12.18 8.27
N LEU A 303 6.30 12.57 8.15
CA LEU A 303 5.20 11.64 7.91
C LEU A 303 5.17 11.24 6.44
N PHE A 304 5.14 9.93 6.17
CA PHE A 304 4.88 9.41 4.84
C PHE A 304 3.38 9.51 4.52
N LEU A 305 3.05 10.15 3.41
CA LEU A 305 1.67 10.23 2.92
C LEU A 305 1.60 9.59 1.52
N PRO A 306 0.55 8.80 1.23
CA PRO A 306 0.43 8.08 -0.03
C PRO A 306 0.29 9.05 -1.20
N GLU A 307 0.95 8.79 -2.32
CA GLU A 307 0.79 9.62 -3.52
C GLU A 307 -0.61 9.45 -4.13
N ARG A 308 -1.27 10.54 -4.51
CA ARG A 308 -2.63 10.51 -5.08
C ARG A 308 -2.74 11.18 -6.45
N ARG A 309 -1.73 11.97 -6.83
CA ARG A 309 -1.74 12.70 -8.10
C ARG A 309 -1.70 11.71 -9.28
N PRO A 310 -2.66 11.76 -10.22
CA PRO A 310 -2.73 10.83 -11.36
C PRO A 310 -1.42 10.66 -12.12
N PHE A 311 -0.67 11.76 -12.30
CA PHE A 311 0.65 11.76 -12.95
C PHE A 311 1.66 10.77 -12.34
N PHE A 312 1.62 10.55 -11.02
CA PHE A 312 2.59 9.70 -10.31
C PHE A 312 2.12 8.25 -10.07
N ARG A 313 0.81 7.97 -10.14
CA ARG A 313 0.21 6.66 -9.80
C ARG A 313 0.79 5.52 -10.63
N GLU A 314 0.71 5.65 -11.96
CA GLU A 314 1.07 4.56 -12.87
C GLU A 314 2.57 4.20 -12.78
N GLY A 315 2.91 3.05 -12.22
CA GLY A 315 4.29 2.62 -12.03
C GLY A 315 4.98 3.21 -10.79
N ALA A 316 4.23 3.62 -9.76
CA ALA A 316 4.76 4.16 -8.51
C ALA A 316 5.57 3.10 -7.73
N GLU A 317 5.09 1.86 -7.72
CA GLU A 317 5.68 0.71 -7.04
C GLU A 317 7.13 0.40 -7.50
N LEU A 318 7.53 0.82 -8.70
CA LEU A 318 8.91 0.66 -9.18
C LEU A 318 9.93 1.49 -8.40
N PHE A 319 9.49 2.61 -7.82
CA PHE A 319 10.34 3.51 -7.03
C PHE A 319 10.31 3.21 -5.53
N GLU A 320 9.43 2.31 -5.07
CA GLU A 320 9.42 1.83 -3.69
C GLU A 320 10.61 0.88 -3.47
N LEU A 321 11.60 1.36 -2.72
CA LEU A 321 12.84 0.65 -2.43
C LEU A 321 13.05 0.57 -0.91
N PRO A 322 13.82 -0.41 -0.40
CA PRO A 322 14.07 -0.53 1.03
C PRO A 322 14.64 0.73 1.70
N LEU A 323 15.50 1.46 0.99
CA LEU A 323 15.88 2.84 1.31
C LEU A 323 14.94 3.79 0.57
N ASP A 324 14.25 4.65 1.31
CA ASP A 324 13.35 5.68 0.78
C ASP A 324 14.14 6.82 0.12
N LEU A 325 14.61 6.59 -1.11
CA LEU A 325 15.45 7.52 -1.87
C LEU A 325 14.65 8.43 -2.83
N PHE A 326 13.38 8.11 -3.08
CA PHE A 326 12.50 8.90 -3.94
C PHE A 326 11.10 9.03 -3.35
N TYR A 327 10.74 10.24 -2.92
CA TYR A 327 9.44 10.59 -2.37
C TYR A 327 8.81 11.67 -3.24
N THR A 328 7.84 11.27 -4.06
CA THR A 328 7.22 12.13 -5.09
C THR A 328 6.57 13.39 -4.51
N ARG A 329 6.04 13.34 -3.28
CA ARG A 329 5.44 14.50 -2.59
C ARG A 329 6.45 15.59 -2.23
N ARG A 330 7.76 15.34 -2.32
CA ARG A 330 8.76 16.43 -2.26
C ARG A 330 8.64 17.40 -3.43
N VAL A 331 8.19 16.91 -4.58
CA VAL A 331 7.96 17.73 -5.77
C VAL A 331 6.61 18.44 -5.61
N GLN A 332 6.63 19.60 -4.98
CA GLN A 332 5.44 20.35 -4.53
C GLN A 332 4.75 21.19 -5.61
N GLU A 333 5.50 21.69 -6.59
CA GLU A 333 4.95 22.44 -7.72
C GLU A 333 5.60 21.89 -8.99
N ILE A 334 4.80 21.47 -9.95
CA ILE A 334 5.26 20.95 -11.24
C ILE A 334 4.62 21.85 -12.29
N ASP A 335 5.40 22.58 -13.06
CA ASP A 335 4.87 23.37 -14.18
C ASP A 335 4.59 22.43 -15.37
N VAL A 336 5.52 21.50 -15.62
CA VAL A 336 5.41 20.48 -16.66
C VAL A 336 6.13 19.21 -16.23
N GLY A 337 5.58 18.05 -16.60
CA GLY A 337 6.22 16.77 -16.34
C GLY A 337 5.88 15.74 -17.40
N ALA A 338 6.79 14.78 -17.57
CA ALA A 338 6.56 13.59 -18.38
C ALA A 338 7.04 12.37 -17.61
N LYS A 339 6.20 11.34 -17.56
CA LYS A 339 6.49 10.03 -16.99
C LYS A 339 6.26 8.98 -18.06
N THR A 340 7.15 8.01 -18.19
CA THR A 340 6.96 6.85 -19.06
C THR A 340 7.27 5.60 -18.27
N THR A 341 6.36 4.63 -18.31
CA THR A 341 6.48 3.36 -17.61
C THR A 341 6.12 2.22 -18.53
N GLY A 342 6.82 1.10 -18.38
CA GLY A 342 6.52 -0.06 -19.17
C GLY A 342 7.38 -1.27 -18.87
N ARG A 343 7.11 -2.34 -19.62
CA ARG A 343 7.83 -3.61 -19.58
C ARG A 343 8.32 -3.99 -20.96
N ILE A 344 9.59 -4.36 -21.08
CA ILE A 344 10.17 -4.88 -22.32
C ILE A 344 10.94 -6.16 -21.97
N GLY A 345 10.43 -7.29 -22.47
CA GLY A 345 10.89 -8.62 -22.06
C GLY A 345 10.80 -8.79 -20.54
N GLY A 346 11.85 -9.33 -19.92
CA GLY A 346 11.96 -9.45 -18.46
C GLY A 346 12.34 -8.15 -17.73
N SER A 347 12.22 -6.97 -18.34
CA SER A 347 12.63 -5.71 -17.71
C SER A 347 11.47 -4.73 -17.55
N ASN A 348 11.22 -4.30 -16.31
CA ASN A 348 10.28 -3.22 -15.99
C ASN A 348 11.06 -1.91 -15.83
N PHE A 349 10.54 -0.80 -16.34
CA PHE A 349 11.20 0.49 -16.21
C PHE A 349 10.21 1.64 -16.00
N ALA A 350 10.73 2.70 -15.39
CA ALA A 350 10.04 3.97 -15.24
C ALA A 350 11.03 5.12 -15.39
N VAL A 351 10.66 6.16 -16.14
CA VAL A 351 11.42 7.41 -16.25
C VAL A 351 10.48 8.56 -16.03
N ILE A 352 10.85 9.49 -15.17
CA ILE A 352 10.10 10.69 -14.81
C ILE A 352 11.02 11.88 -15.00
N ASN A 353 10.55 12.89 -15.73
CA ASN A 353 11.15 14.21 -15.77
C ASN A 353 10.10 15.24 -15.35
N THR A 354 10.45 16.12 -14.43
CA THR A 354 9.59 17.21 -13.99
C THR A 354 10.37 18.51 -13.91
N TYR A 355 9.72 19.59 -14.33
CA TYR A 355 10.20 20.94 -14.17
C TYR A 355 9.17 21.74 -13.40
N GLY A 356 9.60 22.44 -12.35
CA GLY A 356 8.70 23.16 -11.46
C GLY A 356 9.45 23.82 -10.32
N LYS A 357 8.85 23.88 -9.14
CA LYS A 357 9.49 24.46 -7.95
C LYS A 357 9.47 23.51 -6.76
N MET A 358 10.58 23.51 -6.04
CA MET A 358 10.72 22.83 -4.75
C MET A 358 11.29 23.79 -3.71
N ILE A 359 10.98 23.52 -2.44
CA ILE A 359 11.60 24.22 -1.30
C ILE A 359 13.11 23.97 -1.33
N ASP A 360 13.87 25.05 -1.24
CA ASP A 360 15.32 25.03 -1.06
C ASP A 360 15.63 25.14 0.44
N ARG A 361 15.98 24.00 1.05
CA ARG A 361 16.30 23.90 2.48
C ARG A 361 17.59 24.64 2.88
N TYR A 362 18.39 25.09 1.92
CA TYR A 362 19.64 25.83 2.18
C TYR A 362 19.50 27.34 1.94
N ASP A 363 18.37 27.81 1.38
CA ASP A 363 18.07 29.23 1.19
C ASP A 363 16.75 29.61 1.87
N GLY A 364 16.71 29.38 3.20
CA GLY A 364 15.61 29.81 4.06
C GLY A 364 14.25 29.25 3.64
N ASP A 365 14.23 28.01 3.16
CA ASP A 365 13.04 27.28 2.71
C ASP A 365 12.23 27.99 1.60
N LYS A 366 12.90 28.82 0.80
CA LYS A 366 12.27 29.45 -0.36
C LYS A 366 12.05 28.45 -1.49
N LYS A 367 10.92 28.56 -2.17
CA LYS A 367 10.67 27.81 -3.41
C LYS A 367 11.58 28.30 -4.53
N LYS A 368 12.33 27.40 -5.14
CA LYS A 368 13.19 27.66 -6.30
C LYS A 368 12.89 26.72 -7.43
N GLN A 369 13.18 27.17 -8.65
CA GLN A 369 13.03 26.36 -9.83
C GLN A 369 13.91 25.12 -9.75
N VAL A 370 13.36 23.99 -10.17
CA VAL A 370 14.02 22.70 -10.16
C VAL A 370 13.70 21.92 -11.42
N ASN A 371 14.72 21.26 -11.96
CA ASN A 371 14.57 20.21 -12.95
C ASN A 371 14.97 18.90 -12.29
N LEU A 372 14.09 17.91 -12.36
CA LEU A 372 14.25 16.62 -11.74
C LEU A 372 14.06 15.53 -12.79
N LEU A 373 15.06 14.67 -12.93
CA LEU A 373 15.01 13.45 -13.71
C LEU A 373 15.20 12.26 -12.76
N ALA A 374 14.28 11.31 -12.77
CA ALA A 374 14.38 10.05 -12.06
C ALA A 374 14.14 8.90 -13.03
N GLY A 375 14.96 7.84 -12.95
CA GLY A 375 14.86 6.68 -13.81
C GLY A 375 15.10 5.40 -13.03
N ARG A 376 14.36 4.36 -13.35
CA ARG A 376 14.40 3.05 -12.70
C ARG A 376 14.29 1.94 -13.75
N ILE A 377 15.09 0.90 -13.60
CA ILE A 377 14.95 -0.36 -14.34
C ILE A 377 15.16 -1.57 -13.43
N ASN A 378 14.27 -2.55 -13.51
CA ASN A 378 14.37 -3.82 -12.80
C ASN A 378 14.34 -4.92 -13.84
N HIS A 379 15.20 -5.91 -13.66
CA HIS A 379 15.27 -7.07 -14.53
C HIS A 379 15.00 -8.35 -13.75
N ASP A 380 14.13 -9.16 -14.31
CA ASP A 380 13.70 -10.44 -13.78
C ASP A 380 14.71 -11.53 -14.16
N ILE A 381 15.23 -12.24 -13.15
CA ILE A 381 16.11 -13.41 -13.32
C ILE A 381 15.42 -14.64 -12.73
N GLY A 382 15.10 -15.63 -13.56
CA GLY A 382 14.39 -16.84 -13.14
C GLY A 382 12.98 -16.51 -12.63
N GLU A 383 12.51 -17.19 -11.58
CA GLU A 383 11.14 -17.04 -11.05
C GLU A 383 11.03 -16.17 -9.80
N ARG A 384 12.11 -16.06 -8.99
CA ARG A 384 12.06 -15.36 -7.69
C ARG A 384 13.20 -14.38 -7.44
N THR A 385 13.96 -13.99 -8.45
CA THR A 385 15.07 -13.03 -8.33
C THR A 385 14.88 -11.81 -9.21
N VAL A 386 15.00 -10.62 -8.62
CA VAL A 386 14.99 -9.34 -9.33
C VAL A 386 16.25 -8.57 -8.98
N ILE A 387 16.86 -7.96 -9.98
CA ILE A 387 17.92 -6.96 -9.81
C ILE A 387 17.45 -5.65 -10.40
N GLY A 388 17.97 -4.52 -9.93
CA GLY A 388 17.62 -3.24 -10.49
C GLY A 388 18.65 -2.14 -10.26
N ALA A 389 18.52 -1.10 -11.07
CA ALA A 389 19.21 0.18 -10.91
C ALA A 389 18.22 1.36 -10.89
N MET A 390 18.49 2.36 -10.07
CA MET A 390 17.80 3.65 -10.03
C MET A 390 18.79 4.79 -10.15
N GLY A 391 18.45 5.81 -10.93
CA GLY A 391 19.22 7.04 -11.02
C GLY A 391 18.33 8.26 -10.83
N ILE A 392 18.80 9.27 -10.09
CA ILE A 392 18.11 10.53 -9.91
C ILE A 392 19.11 11.66 -10.17
N HIS A 393 18.66 12.70 -10.87
CA HIS A 393 19.39 13.94 -11.06
C HIS A 393 18.44 15.11 -10.78
N LYS A 394 18.80 15.94 -9.82
CA LYS A 394 18.09 17.16 -9.47
C LYS A 394 19.01 18.35 -9.68
N HIS A 395 18.58 19.31 -10.50
CA HIS A 395 19.21 20.61 -10.65
C HIS A 395 18.30 21.67 -10.02
N GLN A 396 18.74 22.33 -8.95
CA GLN A 396 17.98 23.36 -8.25
C GLN A 396 18.87 24.56 -7.96
N ALA A 397 18.48 25.73 -8.48
CA ALA A 397 19.28 26.96 -8.45
C ALA A 397 20.67 26.77 -9.08
N ASP A 398 21.72 26.67 -8.26
CA ASP A 398 23.12 26.49 -8.65
C ASP A 398 23.71 25.15 -8.18
N ARG A 399 22.86 24.24 -7.67
CA ARG A 399 23.28 22.94 -7.14
C ARG A 399 22.72 21.77 -7.94
N ASP A 400 23.59 20.79 -8.15
CA ASP A 400 23.25 19.50 -8.72
C ASP A 400 23.36 18.41 -7.65
N VAL A 401 22.32 17.61 -7.54
CA VAL A 401 22.27 16.42 -6.70
C VAL A 401 22.04 15.23 -7.62
N ALA A 402 23.03 14.35 -7.71
CA ALA A 402 22.90 13.09 -8.40
C ALA A 402 22.86 11.93 -7.40
N LEU A 403 22.04 10.92 -7.68
CA LEU A 403 21.95 9.70 -6.89
C LEU A 403 21.91 8.50 -7.83
N LEU A 404 22.63 7.44 -7.46
CA LEU A 404 22.57 6.14 -8.12
C LEU A 404 22.33 5.07 -7.06
N SER A 405 21.43 4.13 -7.34
CA SER A 405 21.19 2.98 -6.47
C SER A 405 21.14 1.69 -7.29
N LEU A 406 21.70 0.63 -6.73
CA LEU A 406 21.58 -0.74 -7.20
C LEU A 406 20.89 -1.56 -6.12
N ASN A 407 19.97 -2.44 -6.50
CA ASN A 407 19.25 -3.27 -5.55
C ASN A 407 18.98 -4.67 -6.12
N GLY A 408 18.68 -5.60 -5.23
CA GLY A 408 18.22 -6.92 -5.59
C GLY A 408 17.32 -7.53 -4.54
N ARG A 409 16.40 -8.40 -4.98
CA ARG A 409 15.58 -9.27 -4.16
C ARG A 409 15.76 -10.69 -4.67
N PHE A 410 16.09 -11.61 -3.78
CA PHE A 410 16.53 -12.95 -4.10
C PHE A 410 15.70 -13.97 -3.31
N GLY A 411 14.81 -14.71 -3.96
CA GLY A 411 14.20 -15.90 -3.40
C GLY A 411 15.21 -17.05 -3.39
N LEU A 412 15.93 -17.21 -2.28
CA LEU A 412 17.01 -18.19 -2.13
C LEU A 412 16.47 -19.61 -1.87
N HIS A 413 15.28 -19.70 -1.28
CA HIS A 413 14.52 -20.92 -1.03
C HIS A 413 13.02 -20.59 -1.10
N ARG A 414 12.14 -21.60 -1.08
CA ARG A 414 10.68 -21.39 -0.99
C ARG A 414 10.31 -20.40 0.13
N ASP A 415 10.97 -20.62 1.27
CA ASP A 415 10.71 -19.99 2.56
C ASP A 415 11.70 -18.88 2.92
N LEU A 416 12.74 -18.65 2.10
CA LEU A 416 13.82 -17.71 2.41
C LEU A 416 13.99 -16.69 1.30
N THR A 417 13.82 -15.42 1.64
CA THR A 417 14.07 -14.29 0.73
C THR A 417 15.13 -13.37 1.32
N ALA A 418 16.04 -12.89 0.48
CA ALA A 418 17.00 -11.85 0.83
C ALA A 418 16.76 -10.60 -0.02
N ALA A 419 16.99 -9.43 0.53
CA ALA A 419 16.97 -8.16 -0.18
C ALA A 419 18.25 -7.39 0.09
N SER A 420 18.76 -6.68 -0.90
CA SER A 420 19.89 -5.78 -0.76
C SER A 420 19.69 -4.52 -1.58
N GLN A 421 20.25 -3.42 -1.10
CA GLN A 421 20.33 -2.16 -1.82
C GLN A 421 21.61 -1.45 -1.43
N TYR A 422 22.29 -0.87 -2.41
CA TYR A 422 23.41 0.03 -2.24
C TYR A 422 23.11 1.31 -3.01
N ALA A 423 23.38 2.45 -2.41
CA ALA A 423 23.15 3.75 -3.02
C ALA A 423 24.36 4.65 -2.80
N ILE A 424 24.60 5.51 -3.77
CA ILE A 424 25.57 6.59 -3.72
C ILE A 424 24.91 7.89 -4.14
N ASP A 425 25.29 8.99 -3.51
CA ASP A 425 24.97 10.33 -3.98
C ASP A 425 26.25 11.07 -4.38
N LEU A 426 26.08 12.11 -5.20
CA LEU A 426 27.10 13.06 -5.55
C LEU A 426 26.49 14.45 -5.37
N ILE A 427 26.97 15.16 -4.36
CA ILE A 427 26.49 16.49 -3.97
C ILE A 427 27.72 17.38 -3.81
N ASP A 428 27.78 18.50 -4.54
CA ASP A 428 28.88 19.47 -4.50
C ASP A 428 30.29 18.85 -4.71
N GLY A 429 30.36 17.74 -5.46
CA GLY A 429 31.61 17.02 -5.75
C GLY A 429 32.04 16.00 -4.69
N GLU A 430 31.28 15.84 -3.61
CA GLU A 430 31.48 14.81 -2.59
C GLU A 430 30.56 13.62 -2.83
N MET A 431 31.09 12.42 -2.62
CA MET A 431 30.36 11.16 -2.78
C MET A 431 30.12 10.50 -1.44
N HIS A 432 28.87 10.17 -1.15
CA HIS A 432 28.50 9.42 0.04
C HIS A 432 27.76 8.14 -0.34
N TRP A 433 27.60 7.23 0.62
CA TRP A 433 26.93 5.97 0.40
C TRP A 433 25.88 5.63 1.44
N ALA A 434 24.94 4.77 1.05
CA ALA A 434 23.99 4.10 1.92
C ALA A 434 23.82 2.65 1.51
N TYR A 435 23.48 1.76 2.45
CA TYR A 435 23.08 0.40 2.13
C TYR A 435 21.95 -0.11 3.00
N HIS A 436 21.26 -1.11 2.47
CA HIS A 436 20.26 -1.92 3.14
C HIS A 436 20.50 -3.38 2.80
N ILE A 437 20.38 -4.26 3.80
CA ILE A 437 20.34 -5.71 3.61
C ILE A 437 19.28 -6.26 4.55
N ALA A 438 18.42 -7.13 4.04
CA ALA A 438 17.45 -7.85 4.83
C ALA A 438 17.35 -9.31 4.42
N THR A 439 16.99 -10.16 5.38
CA THR A 439 16.62 -11.55 5.16
C THR A 439 15.30 -11.82 5.86
N GLU A 440 14.39 -12.46 5.15
CA GLU A 440 13.09 -12.91 5.64
C GLU A 440 12.99 -14.43 5.47
N TRP A 441 12.64 -15.12 6.54
CA TRP A 441 12.37 -16.54 6.56
C TRP A 441 10.95 -16.79 7.06
N ILE A 442 10.14 -17.54 6.30
CA ILE A 442 8.76 -17.88 6.64
C ILE A 442 8.59 -19.39 6.52
N HIS A 443 8.29 -20.07 7.62
CA HIS A 443 8.11 -21.52 7.61
C HIS A 443 7.21 -21.97 8.75
N GLU A 444 6.13 -22.72 8.44
CA GLU A 444 5.26 -23.37 9.43
C GLU A 444 4.86 -22.46 10.61
N GLY A 445 4.32 -21.26 10.33
CA GLY A 445 3.91 -20.31 11.37
C GLY A 445 5.03 -19.44 11.94
N TRP A 446 6.29 -19.74 11.63
CA TRP A 446 7.43 -18.89 11.98
C TRP A 446 7.69 -17.82 10.92
N LEU A 447 7.99 -16.60 11.38
CA LEU A 447 8.56 -15.51 10.60
C LEU A 447 9.82 -15.03 11.31
N GLY A 448 10.96 -15.14 10.66
CA GLY A 448 12.23 -14.54 11.08
C GLY A 448 12.64 -13.44 10.12
N GLU A 449 12.95 -12.26 10.63
CA GLU A 449 13.42 -11.12 9.83
C GLU A 449 14.66 -10.51 10.50
N VAL A 450 15.69 -10.25 9.69
CA VAL A 450 16.86 -9.50 10.11
C VAL A 450 17.14 -8.44 9.05
N GLN A 451 17.30 -7.19 9.48
CA GLN A 451 17.55 -6.04 8.62
C GLN A 451 18.73 -5.24 9.17
N LEU A 452 19.63 -4.84 8.27
CA LEU A 452 20.78 -4.00 8.55
C LEU A 452 20.85 -2.88 7.52
N GLU A 453 20.98 -1.65 8.00
CA GLU A 453 21.02 -0.46 7.16
C GLU A 453 22.04 0.53 7.70
N GLU A 454 22.67 1.25 6.78
CA GLU A 454 23.55 2.35 7.14
C GLU A 454 23.47 3.45 6.08
N ILE A 455 23.36 4.68 6.55
CA ILE A 455 23.47 5.89 5.75
C ILE A 455 24.71 6.63 6.26
N GLN A 456 25.68 6.85 5.37
CA GLN A 456 26.91 7.57 5.69
C GLN A 456 26.60 9.03 6.05
N ASP A 457 27.41 9.62 6.93
CA ASP A 457 27.40 11.08 7.11
C ASP A 457 27.65 11.79 5.78
N GLY A 458 26.90 12.86 5.54
CA GLY A 458 26.93 13.58 4.27
C GLY A 458 25.94 13.06 3.21
N PHE A 459 25.50 11.81 3.25
CA PHE A 459 24.46 11.32 2.33
C PHE A 459 23.15 12.08 2.61
N ARG A 460 22.47 12.56 1.57
CA ARG A 460 21.24 13.37 1.70
C ARG A 460 20.06 12.72 0.98
N PRO A 461 19.44 11.68 1.58
CA PRO A 461 18.21 11.12 1.03
C PRO A 461 17.14 12.21 0.99
N ASN A 462 17.03 13.04 2.03
CA ASN A 462 16.05 14.12 2.16
C ASN A 462 16.02 15.17 1.03
N GLU A 463 17.04 15.25 0.17
CA GLU A 463 16.94 16.05 -1.06
C GLU A 463 15.83 15.52 -1.97
N MET A 464 15.55 14.22 -1.92
CA MET A 464 14.69 13.48 -2.85
C MET A 464 13.79 12.39 -2.22
N GLY A 465 14.06 11.93 -1.00
CA GLY A 465 13.49 10.78 -0.27
C GLY A 465 13.27 11.11 1.22
N LEU A 466 12.90 10.19 2.11
CA LEU A 466 12.34 10.58 3.42
C LEU A 466 13.33 10.73 4.58
N GLU A 467 14.46 10.02 4.55
CA GLU A 467 15.38 9.98 5.70
C GLU A 467 16.26 11.24 5.77
N GLU A 468 16.34 11.88 6.94
CA GLU A 468 16.98 13.19 7.10
C GLU A 468 18.42 13.17 7.61
N GLU A 469 18.86 12.09 8.27
CA GLU A 469 20.14 12.07 8.97
C GLU A 469 20.87 10.73 8.79
N ALA A 470 22.20 10.78 8.88
CA ALA A 470 23.04 9.60 8.85
C ALA A 470 22.84 8.70 10.07
N PHE A 471 22.67 7.40 9.83
CA PHE A 471 22.46 6.41 10.88
C PHE A 471 23.02 5.05 10.53
N ARG A 472 23.14 4.21 11.55
CA ARG A 472 23.26 2.75 11.43
C ARG A 472 22.11 2.12 12.17
N ARG A 473 21.39 1.23 11.52
CA ARG A 473 20.15 0.63 12.03
C ARG A 473 20.20 -0.88 11.86
N ALA A 474 19.84 -1.58 12.92
CA ALA A 474 19.62 -3.01 12.91
C ALA A 474 18.22 -3.30 13.45
N ARG A 475 17.49 -4.16 12.76
CA ARG A 475 16.22 -4.70 13.21
C ARG A 475 16.28 -6.22 13.18
N ALA A 476 15.70 -6.82 14.20
CA ALA A 476 15.45 -8.25 14.22
C ALA A 476 14.03 -8.48 14.69
N ARG A 477 13.32 -9.40 14.04
CA ARG A 477 11.98 -9.80 14.39
C ARG A 477 11.88 -11.30 14.33
N LEU A 478 11.27 -11.88 15.35
CA LEU A 478 10.90 -13.28 15.38
C LEU A 478 9.45 -13.36 15.80
N ARG A 479 8.63 -13.96 14.94
CA ARG A 479 7.23 -14.21 15.23
C ARG A 479 6.94 -15.69 15.09
N TYR A 480 6.09 -16.18 15.97
CA TYR A 480 5.44 -17.48 15.82
C TYR A 480 3.93 -17.28 15.90
N ARG A 481 3.21 -17.81 14.92
CA ARG A 481 1.76 -17.87 14.88
C ARG A 481 1.33 -19.32 14.92
N TYR A 482 0.34 -19.60 15.76
CA TYR A 482 -0.32 -20.89 15.82
C TYR A 482 -1.81 -20.69 15.76
N GLU A 483 -2.47 -21.62 15.10
CA GLU A 483 -3.89 -21.58 14.89
C GLU A 483 -4.51 -22.89 15.29
N PHE A 484 -5.64 -22.80 15.95
CA PHE A 484 -6.32 -23.98 16.43
C PHE A 484 -7.34 -24.47 15.39
N PRO A 485 -7.68 -25.77 15.43
CA PRO A 485 -8.84 -26.29 14.70
C PRO A 485 -10.11 -25.54 15.10
N ALA A 486 -11.09 -25.40 14.20
CA ALA A 486 -12.27 -24.56 14.46
C ALA A 486 -13.18 -25.04 15.59
N SER A 487 -13.05 -26.30 16.02
CA SER A 487 -13.74 -26.80 17.21
C SER A 487 -13.21 -26.19 18.51
N HIS A 488 -12.06 -25.50 18.47
CA HIS A 488 -11.43 -24.89 19.63
C HIS A 488 -11.97 -23.47 19.87
N PRO A 489 -12.18 -23.05 21.14
CA PRO A 489 -12.73 -21.73 21.45
C PRO A 489 -11.78 -20.55 21.13
N VAL A 490 -10.48 -20.80 21.10
CA VAL A 490 -9.46 -19.84 20.64
C VAL A 490 -9.16 -20.15 19.19
N GLU A 491 -9.17 -19.15 18.32
CA GLU A 491 -8.96 -19.32 16.87
C GLU A 491 -7.47 -19.28 16.52
N SER A 492 -6.75 -18.31 17.08
CA SER A 492 -5.31 -18.14 16.88
C SER A 492 -4.64 -17.53 18.10
N PHE A 493 -3.34 -17.78 18.22
CA PHE A 493 -2.47 -16.90 18.99
C PHE A 493 -1.18 -16.67 18.23
N TRP A 494 -0.55 -15.53 18.47
CA TRP A 494 0.80 -15.32 17.99
C TRP A 494 1.63 -14.47 18.94
N VAL A 495 2.92 -14.78 18.95
CA VAL A 495 3.95 -14.09 19.71
C VAL A 495 4.89 -13.45 18.72
N ASP A 496 5.22 -12.17 18.92
CA ASP A 496 6.13 -11.43 18.05
C ASP A 496 7.10 -10.63 18.92
N THR A 497 8.38 -10.91 18.78
CA THR A 497 9.45 -10.19 19.45
C THR A 497 10.22 -9.38 18.43
N ARG A 498 10.38 -8.09 18.72
CA ARG A 498 11.06 -7.11 17.86
C ARG A 498 12.19 -6.45 18.64
N HIS A 499 13.32 -6.36 17.98
CA HIS A 499 14.49 -5.64 18.46
C HIS A 499 14.88 -4.60 17.43
N PHE A 500 15.10 -3.38 17.92
CA PHE A 500 15.52 -2.25 17.12
C PHE A 500 16.73 -1.63 17.79
N TYR A 501 17.74 -1.30 16.99
CA TYR A 501 18.93 -0.62 17.45
C TYR A 501 19.40 0.36 16.38
N GLN A 502 19.55 1.63 16.76
CA GLN A 502 19.99 2.69 15.87
C GLN A 502 21.03 3.58 16.53
N THR A 503 22.08 3.90 15.79
CA THR A 503 23.13 4.87 16.15
C THR A 503 23.25 5.94 15.08
N ASN A 504 23.85 7.08 15.41
CA ASN A 504 24.28 8.06 14.41
C ASN A 504 25.59 7.64 13.73
N ALA A 505 26.09 8.47 12.80
CA ALA A 505 27.37 8.24 12.13
C ALA A 505 28.57 8.08 13.10
N GLN A 506 28.56 8.78 14.25
CA GLN A 506 29.60 8.68 15.28
C GLN A 506 29.40 7.50 16.26
N ARG A 507 28.48 6.57 15.95
CA ARG A 507 28.12 5.40 16.78
C ARG A 507 27.54 5.75 18.16
N LEU A 508 27.06 6.98 18.33
CA LEU A 508 26.28 7.35 19.50
C LEU A 508 24.88 6.77 19.35
N LEU A 509 24.41 6.12 20.41
CA LEU A 509 23.07 5.56 20.46
C LEU A 509 22.03 6.65 20.19
N ARG A 510 21.11 6.37 19.27
CA ARG A 510 19.90 7.18 19.04
C ARG A 510 18.68 6.49 19.60
N GLU A 511 18.57 5.20 19.33
CA GLU A 511 17.40 4.46 19.75
C GLU A 511 17.76 3.00 19.95
N ARG A 512 17.22 2.40 20.99
CA ARG A 512 17.21 0.96 21.19
C ARG A 512 15.88 0.58 21.79
N LEU A 513 15.17 -0.34 21.17
CA LEU A 513 13.89 -0.81 21.67
C LEU A 513 13.82 -2.32 21.54
N SER A 514 13.38 -2.98 22.61
CA SER A 514 12.96 -4.37 22.59
C SER A 514 11.49 -4.42 22.98
N GLU A 515 10.66 -5.06 22.16
CA GLU A 515 9.24 -5.21 22.40
C GLU A 515 8.83 -6.66 22.16
N SER A 516 8.04 -7.21 23.07
CA SER A 516 7.33 -8.47 22.87
C SER A 516 5.84 -8.20 22.80
N ARG A 517 5.21 -8.83 21.82
CA ARG A 517 3.81 -8.70 21.48
C ARG A 517 3.15 -10.06 21.58
N PHE A 518 1.95 -10.08 22.12
CA PHE A 518 1.11 -11.26 22.20
C PHE A 518 -0.28 -10.89 21.71
N TYR A 519 -0.81 -11.73 20.84
CA TYR A 519 -2.14 -11.61 20.28
C TYR A 519 -2.89 -12.92 20.48
N ILE A 520 -4.18 -12.81 20.74
CA ILE A 520 -5.09 -13.94 20.82
C ILE A 520 -6.45 -13.56 20.24
N ASP A 521 -6.96 -14.42 19.35
CA ASP A 521 -8.26 -14.26 18.71
C ASP A 521 -9.26 -15.26 19.30
N ILE A 522 -10.40 -14.75 19.78
CA ILE A 522 -11.46 -15.54 20.40
C ILE A 522 -12.80 -15.05 19.85
N GLY A 523 -13.28 -15.70 18.80
CA GLY A 523 -14.50 -15.30 18.11
C GLY A 523 -14.42 -13.84 17.67
N ARG A 524 -15.32 -13.01 18.20
CA ARG A 524 -15.42 -11.58 17.87
C ARG A 524 -14.42 -10.68 18.61
N PHE A 525 -13.60 -11.24 19.49
CA PHE A 525 -12.64 -10.48 20.28
C PHE A 525 -11.23 -10.73 19.79
N ASN A 526 -10.50 -9.66 19.52
CA ASN A 526 -9.05 -9.67 19.42
C ASN A 526 -8.48 -9.03 20.69
N PHE A 527 -7.58 -9.74 21.35
CA PHE A 527 -6.85 -9.22 22.48
C PHE A 527 -5.40 -9.08 22.10
N PHE A 528 -4.86 -7.89 22.30
CA PHE A 528 -3.46 -7.61 22.09
C PHE A 528 -2.84 -7.10 23.37
N THR A 529 -1.64 -7.59 23.67
CA THR A 529 -0.79 -6.99 24.70
C THR A 529 0.64 -6.87 24.18
N SER A 530 1.29 -5.79 24.53
CA SER A 530 2.73 -5.65 24.31
C SER A 530 3.44 -5.06 25.50
N GLY A 531 4.68 -5.49 25.68
CA GLY A 531 5.58 -4.99 26.71
C GLY A 531 6.90 -4.66 26.05
N GLY A 532 7.44 -3.49 26.33
CA GLY A 532 8.70 -3.07 25.77
C GLY A 532 9.54 -2.26 26.72
N PHE A 533 10.85 -2.29 26.48
CA PHE A 533 11.82 -1.46 27.17
C PHE A 533 12.90 -1.00 26.19
N GLY A 534 13.46 0.17 26.45
CA GLY A 534 14.40 0.75 25.53
C GLY A 534 14.97 2.07 25.99
N ARG A 535 15.71 2.69 25.10
CA ARG A 535 16.21 4.05 25.22
C ARG A 535 15.91 4.77 23.91
N LEU A 536 15.04 5.77 23.94
CA LEU A 536 14.59 6.51 22.76
C LEU A 536 15.13 7.93 22.78
N ARG A 537 15.49 8.49 21.62
CA ARG A 537 15.84 9.90 21.49
C ARG A 537 14.58 10.76 21.40
N GLU A 538 14.57 11.89 22.07
CA GLU A 538 13.49 12.86 22.02
C GLU A 538 14.06 14.26 22.33
N VAL A 539 13.78 15.26 21.50
CA VAL A 539 14.34 16.63 21.63
C VAL A 539 15.88 16.60 21.83
N GLY A 540 16.57 15.74 21.07
CA GLY A 540 18.02 15.62 21.11
C GLY A 540 18.62 14.80 22.26
N GLN A 541 17.84 14.36 23.25
CA GLN A 541 18.32 13.60 24.42
C GLN A 541 17.78 12.18 24.46
N LEU A 542 18.52 11.25 25.08
CA LEU A 542 18.13 9.85 25.23
C LEU A 542 17.42 9.63 26.56
N PHE A 543 16.31 8.92 26.53
CA PHE A 543 15.53 8.58 27.71
C PHE A 543 15.24 7.10 27.80
N ASP A 544 15.42 6.53 28.97
CA ASP A 544 14.97 5.17 29.24
C ASP A 544 13.43 5.16 29.21
N THR A 545 12.90 4.14 28.51
CA THR A 545 11.47 3.92 28.38
C THR A 545 11.12 2.49 28.73
N LYS A 546 9.99 2.34 29.40
CA LYS A 546 9.33 1.06 29.63
C LYS A 546 7.85 1.28 29.40
N PHE A 547 7.18 0.37 28.71
CA PHE A 547 5.75 0.47 28.53
C PHE A 547 5.09 -0.90 28.51
N ILE A 548 3.83 -0.89 28.87
CA ILE A 548 2.87 -1.97 28.63
C ILE A 548 1.71 -1.35 27.85
N ARG A 549 1.27 -2.06 26.82
CA ARG A 549 0.08 -1.76 26.03
C ARG A 549 -0.86 -2.95 26.11
N ALA A 550 -2.14 -2.68 26.23
CA ALA A 550 -3.20 -3.67 26.17
C ALA A 550 -4.36 -3.10 25.36
N ASP A 551 -4.80 -3.86 24.36
CA ASP A 551 -5.89 -3.50 23.47
C ASP A 551 -6.92 -4.62 23.50
N ILE A 552 -8.19 -4.22 23.48
CA ILE A 552 -9.32 -5.13 23.35
C ILE A 552 -10.15 -4.59 22.20
N ASP A 553 -10.21 -5.37 21.13
CA ASP A 553 -11.04 -5.07 19.97
C ASP A 553 -12.20 -6.05 19.93
N TYR A 554 -13.41 -5.52 19.78
CA TYR A 554 -14.63 -6.27 19.55
C TYR A 554 -15.16 -5.94 18.15
N GLN A 555 -15.35 -6.98 17.34
CA GLN A 555 -15.87 -6.85 15.99
C GLN A 555 -17.27 -7.44 15.88
N ALA A 556 -18.23 -6.64 15.45
CA ALA A 556 -19.59 -7.04 15.15
C ALA A 556 -19.90 -6.84 13.66
N PRO A 557 -20.91 -7.53 13.12
CA PRO A 557 -21.34 -7.34 11.71
C PRO A 557 -21.64 -5.87 11.37
N TRP A 558 -22.19 -5.13 12.34
CA TRP A 558 -22.60 -3.74 12.22
C TRP A 558 -21.55 -2.72 12.66
N GLY A 559 -20.38 -3.12 13.17
CA GLY A 559 -19.42 -2.16 13.71
C GLY A 559 -18.27 -2.77 14.48
N GLN A 560 -17.41 -1.92 15.04
CA GLN A 560 -16.28 -2.31 15.86
C GLN A 560 -16.15 -1.39 17.07
N LEU A 561 -15.64 -1.93 18.16
CA LEU A 561 -15.27 -1.19 19.36
C LEU A 561 -13.85 -1.58 19.75
N SER A 562 -13.05 -0.59 20.11
CA SER A 562 -11.67 -0.79 20.53
C SER A 562 -11.39 0.00 21.78
N VAL A 563 -10.75 -0.64 22.74
CA VAL A 563 -10.23 0.01 23.94
C VAL A 563 -8.74 -0.26 24.01
N LEU A 564 -7.95 0.80 23.96
CA LEU A 564 -6.50 0.75 24.04
C LEU A 564 -6.04 1.44 25.31
N ASN A 565 -5.19 0.78 26.07
CA ASN A 565 -4.49 1.37 27.20
C ASN A 565 -3.00 1.11 27.06
N ARG A 566 -2.22 2.18 27.14
CA ARG A 566 -0.77 2.13 27.23
C ARG A 566 -0.32 2.92 28.45
N PHE A 567 0.54 2.35 29.26
CA PHE A 567 1.14 3.05 30.39
C PHE A 567 2.58 2.63 30.56
N GLY A 568 3.37 3.51 31.15
CA GLY A 568 4.79 3.28 31.23
C GLY A 568 5.55 4.42 31.85
N THR A 569 6.86 4.31 31.76
CA THR A 569 7.78 5.39 32.11
C THR A 569 8.51 5.86 30.87
N ARG A 570 8.71 7.17 30.77
CA ARG A 570 9.58 7.82 29.79
C ARG A 570 10.20 9.03 30.48
N ARG A 571 11.52 9.19 30.40
CA ARG A 571 12.26 10.23 31.14
C ARG A 571 12.14 10.14 32.67
N ASP A 572 12.06 8.91 33.20
CA ASP A 572 11.74 8.64 34.61
C ASP A 572 10.38 9.19 35.07
N GLU A 573 9.54 9.61 34.14
CA GLU A 573 8.20 10.11 34.40
C GLU A 573 7.16 9.10 33.93
N PHE A 574 6.14 8.91 34.75
CA PHE A 574 5.00 8.10 34.35
C PHE A 574 4.20 8.79 33.25
N ASN A 575 3.83 8.02 32.24
CA ASN A 575 2.86 8.41 31.24
C ASN A 575 1.78 7.33 31.10
N ARG A 576 0.60 7.78 30.66
CA ARG A 576 -0.51 6.90 30.32
C ARG A 576 -1.24 7.48 29.13
N PHE A 577 -1.50 6.63 28.16
CA PHE A 577 -2.37 6.89 27.03
C PHE A 577 -3.54 5.92 27.11
N THR A 578 -4.76 6.44 27.09
CA THR A 578 -5.97 5.64 26.98
C THR A 578 -6.73 6.13 25.76
N SER A 579 -7.10 5.22 24.88
CA SER A 579 -8.00 5.48 23.77
C SER A 579 -9.22 4.60 23.86
N PHE A 580 -10.38 5.19 23.61
CA PHE A 580 -11.62 4.49 23.31
C PHE A 580 -12.03 4.88 21.91
N SER A 581 -12.10 3.91 21.01
CA SER A 581 -12.53 4.13 19.64
C SER A 581 -13.64 3.18 19.28
N GLY A 582 -14.54 3.61 18.39
CA GLY A 582 -15.67 2.80 17.98
C GLY A 582 -16.24 3.28 16.66
N GLY A 583 -16.52 2.34 15.77
CA GLY A 583 -17.13 2.58 14.48
C GLY A 583 -18.44 1.81 14.36
N VAL A 584 -19.50 2.43 13.87
CA VAL A 584 -20.81 1.80 13.69
C VAL A 584 -21.31 2.08 12.28
N ASN A 585 -21.76 1.05 11.58
CA ASN A 585 -22.59 1.20 10.39
C ASN A 585 -24.06 1.09 10.80
N LEU A 586 -24.79 2.19 10.70
CA LEU A 586 -26.18 2.24 11.16
C LEU A 586 -27.16 1.72 10.10
N PHE A 587 -26.88 1.91 8.80
CA PHE A 587 -27.84 1.63 7.72
C PHE A 587 -27.19 1.18 6.40
N GLY A 588 -26.03 0.53 6.45
CA GLY A 588 -25.25 0.12 5.28
C GLY A 588 -24.49 1.29 4.66
N LYS A 589 -25.16 2.43 4.41
CA LYS A 589 -24.62 3.62 3.73
C LYS A 589 -24.09 4.72 4.66
N PHE A 590 -24.30 4.59 5.96
CA PHE A 590 -23.97 5.63 6.93
C PHE A 590 -23.10 5.05 8.04
N THR A 591 -21.85 5.50 8.09
CA THR A 591 -20.90 5.10 9.12
C THR A 591 -20.57 6.28 10.02
N ILE A 592 -20.43 5.99 11.31
CA ILE A 592 -19.94 6.92 12.30
C ILE A 592 -18.77 6.26 13.01
N ASP A 593 -17.62 6.94 13.04
CA ASP A 593 -16.48 6.57 13.86
C ASP A 593 -16.24 7.64 14.91
N LEU A 594 -16.04 7.22 16.15
CA LEU A 594 -15.76 8.07 17.28
C LEU A 594 -14.44 7.61 17.91
N ASP A 595 -13.59 8.58 18.20
CA ASP A 595 -12.27 8.39 18.81
C ASP A 595 -12.13 9.34 20.00
N LEU A 596 -11.83 8.77 21.16
CA LEU A 596 -11.61 9.48 22.41
C LEU A 596 -10.24 9.10 22.95
N GLU A 597 -9.27 9.99 22.80
CA GLU A 597 -7.91 9.75 23.25
C GLU A 597 -7.60 10.67 24.43
N ASN A 598 -6.95 10.10 25.43
CA ASN A 598 -6.55 10.81 26.63
C ASN A 598 -5.10 10.50 26.93
N PHE A 599 -4.26 11.51 26.75
CA PHE A 599 -2.83 11.43 26.97
C PHE A 599 -2.47 12.15 28.27
N PHE A 600 -2.04 11.37 29.25
CA PHE A 600 -1.50 11.86 30.51
C PHE A 600 0.02 11.79 30.50
N TRP A 601 0.64 12.92 30.79
CA TRP A 601 2.07 13.04 30.98
C TRP A 601 2.37 13.86 32.24
N ARG A 602 3.11 13.31 33.21
CA ARG A 602 3.27 13.90 34.55
C ARG A 602 1.92 14.05 35.29
N ALA A 603 1.97 14.49 36.54
CA ALA A 603 0.78 14.69 37.37
C ALA A 603 -0.14 15.84 36.89
N TYR A 604 0.28 16.64 35.90
CA TYR A 604 -0.37 17.91 35.54
C TYR A 604 -0.46 18.22 34.04
N ARG A 605 0.15 17.46 33.12
CA ARG A 605 -0.11 17.61 31.67
C ARG A 605 -1.09 16.55 31.20
N ASN A 606 -2.19 17.01 30.63
CA ASN A 606 -3.21 16.16 30.05
C ASN A 606 -3.64 16.78 28.72
N THR A 607 -3.62 15.98 27.66
CA THR A 607 -4.20 16.30 26.36
C THR A 607 -5.37 15.34 26.10
N LEU A 608 -6.56 15.91 25.94
CA LEU A 608 -7.76 15.16 25.56
C LEU A 608 -8.06 15.45 24.09
N ILE A 609 -8.19 14.40 23.29
CA ILE A 609 -8.54 14.50 21.88
C ILE A 609 -9.88 13.79 21.66
N PHE A 610 -10.82 14.52 21.06
CA PHE A 610 -12.08 14.00 20.59
C PHE A 610 -12.07 14.06 19.06
N ARG A 611 -12.37 12.94 18.41
CA ARG A 611 -12.58 12.87 16.95
C ARG A 611 -13.92 12.21 16.67
N LEU A 612 -14.67 12.81 15.76
CA LEU A 612 -15.89 12.25 15.19
C LEU A 612 -15.74 12.27 13.67
N ARG A 613 -15.92 11.10 13.06
CA ARG A 613 -16.00 10.94 11.62
C ARG A 613 -17.37 10.41 11.27
N SER A 614 -17.96 10.99 10.26
CA SER A 614 -19.26 10.62 9.74
C SER A 614 -19.12 10.51 8.23
N ASN A 615 -19.51 9.37 7.66
CA ASN A 615 -19.52 9.16 6.23
C ASN A 615 -20.91 8.71 5.79
N TYR A 616 -21.51 9.43 4.86
CA TYR A 616 -22.75 9.05 4.22
C TYR A 616 -22.52 8.83 2.72
N GLN A 617 -22.76 7.61 2.25
CA GLN A 617 -22.62 7.22 0.86
C GLN A 617 -24.00 7.21 0.19
N PHE A 618 -24.33 8.25 -0.57
CA PHE A 618 -25.63 8.34 -1.26
C PHE A 618 -25.77 7.23 -2.33
N THR A 619 -24.72 7.09 -3.14
CA THR A 619 -24.56 6.08 -4.20
C THR A 619 -23.10 5.63 -4.25
N LYS A 620 -22.73 4.59 -5.01
CA LYS A 620 -21.30 4.22 -5.20
C LYS A 620 -20.42 5.40 -5.67
N LYS A 621 -21.04 6.40 -6.31
CA LYS A 621 -20.40 7.56 -6.95
C LYS A 621 -20.47 8.85 -6.12
N ILE A 622 -21.36 8.94 -5.13
CA ILE A 622 -21.61 10.18 -4.38
C ILE A 622 -21.45 9.90 -2.89
N GLY A 623 -20.51 10.59 -2.26
CA GLY A 623 -20.22 10.49 -0.84
C GLY A 623 -20.16 11.86 -0.17
N TRP A 624 -20.47 11.88 1.13
CA TRP A 624 -20.27 13.05 1.98
C TRP A 624 -19.62 12.61 3.28
N ARG A 625 -18.49 13.25 3.60
CA ARG A 625 -17.73 13.02 4.82
C ARG A 625 -17.72 14.26 5.67
N ILE A 626 -17.90 14.10 6.97
CA ILE A 626 -17.71 15.12 7.97
C ILE A 626 -16.70 14.58 8.98
N TYR A 627 -15.68 15.39 9.28
CA TYR A 627 -14.67 15.14 10.28
C TYR A 627 -14.66 16.30 11.25
N VAL A 628 -14.81 16.00 12.53
CA VAL A 628 -14.71 16.97 13.62
C VAL A 628 -13.64 16.49 14.57
N GLU A 629 -12.70 17.36 14.90
CA GLU A 629 -11.70 17.14 15.93
C GLU A 629 -11.72 18.29 16.93
N ARG A 630 -11.55 17.95 18.21
CA ARG A 630 -11.26 18.89 19.27
C ARG A 630 -10.07 18.38 20.06
N VAL A 631 -9.04 19.21 20.23
CA VAL A 631 -7.89 18.94 21.09
C VAL A 631 -7.92 19.93 22.25
N ASP A 632 -7.84 19.41 23.48
CA ASP A 632 -7.85 20.19 24.71
C ASP A 632 -6.50 19.99 25.43
N GLU A 633 -5.61 20.98 25.35
CA GLU A 633 -4.29 20.96 25.98
C GLU A 633 -4.28 21.73 27.31
N ARG A 634 -4.50 21.02 28.42
CA ARG A 634 -4.71 21.63 29.76
C ARG A 634 -3.55 22.43 30.35
N MET A 635 -2.38 22.47 29.71
CA MET A 635 -1.21 23.23 30.19
C MET A 635 -0.87 24.44 29.33
N GLN A 636 -1.49 24.57 28.17
CA GLN A 636 -1.39 25.78 27.33
C GLN A 636 -2.65 26.63 27.41
N ASP A 637 -3.69 26.16 28.14
CA ASP A 637 -5.06 26.68 28.06
C ASP A 637 -5.53 26.84 26.60
N GLU A 638 -5.02 25.97 25.73
CA GLU A 638 -5.25 26.01 24.30
C GLU A 638 -6.23 24.89 23.92
N VAL A 639 -7.29 25.30 23.21
CA VAL A 639 -8.25 24.37 22.65
C VAL A 639 -8.27 24.60 21.16
N THR A 640 -7.98 23.55 20.41
CA THR A 640 -8.07 23.60 18.95
C THR A 640 -9.29 22.83 18.47
N TYR A 641 -9.91 23.32 17.41
CA TYR A 641 -11.04 22.69 16.74
C TYR A 641 -10.74 22.58 15.26
N ASN A 642 -11.02 21.41 14.66
CA ASN A 642 -10.93 21.21 13.23
C ASN A 642 -12.26 20.63 12.73
N LEU A 643 -12.90 21.32 11.80
CA LEU A 643 -14.05 20.82 11.06
C LEU A 643 -13.69 20.71 9.58
N ASN A 644 -13.76 19.50 9.04
CA ASN A 644 -13.62 19.25 7.62
C ASN A 644 -14.90 18.58 7.09
N SER A 645 -15.49 19.14 6.04
CA SER A 645 -16.63 18.56 5.34
C SER A 645 -16.27 18.38 3.87
N ILE A 646 -16.31 17.15 3.37
CA ILE A 646 -15.91 16.80 2.01
C ILE A 646 -17.10 16.14 1.32
N PHE A 647 -17.63 16.82 0.31
CA PHE A 647 -18.55 16.24 -0.65
C PHE A 647 -17.77 15.81 -1.88
N ASP A 648 -17.96 14.56 -2.30
CA ASP A 648 -17.28 13.92 -3.42
C ASP A 648 -18.31 13.30 -4.35
N TYR A 649 -18.19 13.62 -5.64
CA TYR A 649 -18.98 13.03 -6.71
C TYR A 649 -18.09 12.58 -7.86
N GLU A 650 -17.96 11.28 -8.01
CA GLU A 650 -17.30 10.62 -9.14
C GLU A 650 -18.35 10.24 -10.19
N PHE A 651 -18.55 11.08 -11.21
CA PHE A 651 -19.56 10.79 -12.23
C PHE A 651 -19.11 9.69 -13.21
N THR A 652 -17.80 9.60 -13.48
CA THR A 652 -17.12 8.54 -14.23
C THR A 652 -15.75 8.28 -13.61
N PRO A 653 -15.13 7.09 -13.78
CA PRO A 653 -13.79 6.82 -13.26
C PRO A 653 -12.79 7.93 -13.59
N GLU A 654 -11.99 8.34 -12.59
CA GLU A 654 -11.03 9.45 -12.64
C GLU A 654 -11.63 10.86 -12.85
N SER A 655 -12.95 10.99 -12.90
CA SER A 655 -13.64 12.26 -13.13
C SER A 655 -14.48 12.67 -11.92
N HIS A 656 -14.04 13.72 -11.23
CA HIS A 656 -14.53 14.05 -9.90
C HIS A 656 -14.98 15.51 -9.80
N PHE A 657 -16.04 15.72 -9.03
CA PHE A 657 -16.37 16.99 -8.42
C PHE A 657 -16.15 16.91 -6.91
N PHE A 658 -15.30 17.80 -6.39
CA PHE A 658 -15.05 17.94 -4.97
C PHE A 658 -15.58 19.28 -4.46
N PHE A 659 -16.20 19.25 -3.29
CA PHE A 659 -16.52 20.45 -2.53
C PHE A 659 -16.13 20.23 -1.07
N VAL A 660 -15.17 21.03 -0.60
CA VAL A 660 -14.56 20.88 0.71
C VAL A 660 -14.73 22.17 1.51
N VAL A 661 -15.12 22.03 2.77
CA VAL A 661 -15.14 23.11 3.76
C VAL A 661 -14.17 22.74 4.86
N VAL A 662 -13.26 23.65 5.18
CA VAL A 662 -12.27 23.54 6.26
C VAL A 662 -12.48 24.72 7.21
N ASP A 663 -12.66 24.43 8.49
CA ASP A 663 -12.69 25.42 9.56
C ASP A 663 -11.83 24.92 10.73
N SER A 664 -10.62 25.46 10.81
CA SER A 664 -9.66 25.20 11.88
C SER A 664 -9.55 26.41 12.80
N LEU A 665 -9.63 26.21 14.12
CA LEU A 665 -9.56 27.25 15.13
C LEU A 665 -8.51 26.91 16.20
N PRO A 666 -7.52 27.78 16.46
CA PRO A 666 -7.11 28.90 15.62
C PRO A 666 -6.50 28.37 14.31
N GLY A 667 -6.82 28.97 13.15
CA GLY A 667 -6.31 28.44 11.89
C GLY A 667 -7.03 28.96 10.65
N ASP A 668 -6.78 28.26 9.55
CA ASP A 668 -7.29 28.62 8.24
C ASP A 668 -8.77 28.20 8.10
N ARG A 669 -9.56 29.12 7.54
CA ARG A 669 -10.91 28.87 7.07
C ARG A 669 -10.93 28.92 5.57
N ALA A 670 -11.36 27.84 4.94
CA ALA A 670 -11.34 27.70 3.51
C ALA A 670 -12.59 26.99 2.99
N VAL A 671 -13.04 27.42 1.81
CA VAL A 671 -13.93 26.63 0.97
C VAL A 671 -13.18 26.32 -0.32
N PHE A 672 -13.18 25.06 -0.70
CA PHE A 672 -12.48 24.56 -1.87
C PHE A 672 -13.48 23.85 -2.78
N ALA A 673 -13.46 24.17 -4.06
CA ALA A 673 -14.24 23.49 -5.08
C ALA A 673 -13.34 23.09 -6.23
N LYS A 674 -13.58 21.90 -6.79
CA LYS A 674 -12.81 21.38 -7.92
C LYS A 674 -13.67 20.55 -8.84
N LEU A 675 -13.34 20.65 -10.12
CA LEU A 675 -13.88 19.79 -11.17
C LEU A 675 -12.72 19.25 -12.01
N ALA A 676 -12.67 17.94 -12.16
CA ALA A 676 -11.79 17.24 -13.10
C ALA A 676 -12.65 16.32 -13.96
N TYR A 677 -12.41 16.30 -15.27
CA TYR A 677 -13.18 15.47 -16.21
C TYR A 677 -12.24 14.73 -17.15
N LEU A 678 -12.30 13.41 -17.16
CA LEU A 678 -11.53 12.61 -18.11
C LEU A 678 -12.28 12.51 -19.44
N PHE A 679 -11.69 13.11 -20.48
CA PHE A 679 -12.11 12.94 -21.85
C PHE A 679 -11.33 11.80 -22.51
N GLU A 680 -12.04 10.86 -23.14
CA GLU A 680 -11.46 9.86 -24.03
C GLU A 680 -11.91 10.16 -25.47
N PRO A 681 -11.23 11.09 -26.18
CA PRO A 681 -11.65 11.46 -27.53
C PRO A 681 -11.68 10.25 -28.46
N SER A 682 -12.66 10.23 -29.37
CA SER A 682 -12.81 9.22 -30.43
C SER A 682 -11.78 9.40 -31.56
N LEU A 683 -10.53 9.68 -31.20
CA LEU A 683 -9.41 9.66 -32.13
C LEU A 683 -9.13 8.19 -32.50
N PRO A 684 -8.60 7.91 -33.70
CA PRO A 684 -8.07 6.59 -34.02
C PRO A 684 -7.11 6.18 -32.90
N GLY A 685 -7.28 4.97 -32.35
CA GLY A 685 -6.41 4.47 -31.30
C GLY A 685 -4.95 4.58 -31.73
N PHE A 686 -4.03 4.70 -30.76
CA PHE A 686 -2.61 4.56 -31.07
C PHE A 686 -2.41 3.14 -31.61
N ALA A 687 -2.01 3.02 -32.88
CA ALA A 687 -1.69 1.74 -33.47
C ALA A 687 -0.62 1.08 -32.60
N GLN A 688 -0.93 -0.09 -32.05
CA GLN A 688 0.00 -0.82 -31.21
C GLN A 688 1.23 -1.16 -32.08
N PHE A 689 2.41 -0.70 -31.67
CA PHE A 689 3.65 -1.15 -32.27
C PHE A 689 3.88 -2.59 -31.81
N ASN A 690 3.83 -3.54 -32.75
CA ASN A 690 4.18 -4.95 -32.53
C ASN A 690 5.68 -5.13 -32.28
#